data_AF-A0A6G0UX45-F1
#
_entry.id   AF-A0A6G0UX45-F1
#
_cell.length_a   1.000
_cell.length_b   1.000
_cell.length_c   1.000
_cell.angle_alpha   90.00
_cell.angle_beta   90.00
_cell.angle_gamma   90.00
#
_symmetry.space_group_name_H-M   'P 1'
#
loop_
_entity.id
_entity.type
_entity.pdbx_description
1 polymer ?
#
loop_
_entity_poly.entity_id
_entity_poly.type
_entity_poly.pdbx_seq_one_letter_code
_entity_poly.pdbx_strand_id
1 'polypeptide(L)'
;MKLDLTDIRISNPSTAATVHPLVEFSKKADDSEAPEVVQDPLQDASNSAPLADFADPLGVTEAVLSTDLDITKLKITSKDQKKTEVGGLELETGNLDNTLVQKDENVIPDLDPVINDFVPWKEMKRKILKEFTATDQLSLESSFLSKDSFKSVVREEKLKTKKGYEKIFEPSLVKLVGLSQAEFEQKMSDFRKLLLFFWQNERRIDCIKLTVEICRLLSSVSVPQYYPSLFVHVTDFLDLFGSLVYERLLEKAKEERKSSHLPPLSTHFSTSEILEKTRITARNWFGKVQDIKEILPRIYFEVALLPCMKFMDGSAVMANMMRMGALARSLQHPLVSNYTRCYICRVSMRLDSSDRAPDWLCLNDWMQTYTNQPVFLLWPALQYIVQCVSYGAVTYNDLLPLWEYCGAQNRRNVVLCSFLNGVSKFYLSEHCLEATKLVTDADEVTSEELCALGENFCSIEIDEKHRKQILKTVWKCINRIVPVKGFLSAVNIWMEFVVKYFTTNELGIILDHVLRMVTQNKIYELHYELLTSIVKTIMDHSTDIPAVLQLDTFVRFTDLFRKDYKKKVALIILSAFVKKTRRGLFSDLKLAHQVIEFCKKIHDSVTVFSTEEEVKDVSLLVQSALDRFQVEMEPERLLEFLVSCRAAMMNVDEIQKYIVIRLLSLTLNVTRRSRFSTARAAFLHSCVANLFITIPSIRNPAERIKLNVQSGQVSLAAETFVFLESFLEATVYDFETLTNPTDFERLSPFFLSLLISAPDSEDTIGPMKIFRSFLEVVKKFSWPKTNTAERQKAKILLNCLQASLFRRRLYERTIVANSWSSDQFKWIDRSQSAKEKYAEKIDENIAEIVDQLLPVLKSESSMNPELGLELLEIVARFGTEEMVESLTLLTKESYKKCKKIPRMQERIKAAKQEAKD
;
A
#
# COMPACT_ATOMS: atom_id res chain seq x y z
N MET A 1 6.94 -78.55 22.20
CA MET A 1 7.19 -77.42 23.13
C MET A 1 6.12 -76.37 22.82
N LYS A 2 5.26 -75.89 23.75
CA LYS A 2 5.52 -75.25 25.06
C LYS A 2 6.36 -73.97 24.90
N LEU A 3 5.98 -72.78 25.39
CA LEU A 3 4.92 -72.31 26.31
C LEU A 3 4.14 -71.14 25.66
N ASP A 4 2.82 -70.90 25.87
CA ASP A 4 2.13 -70.36 27.08
C ASP A 4 2.57 -68.90 27.41
N LEU A 5 1.73 -67.92 27.84
CA LEU A 5 0.33 -67.91 28.33
C LEU A 5 -0.33 -66.50 28.15
N THR A 6 -1.67 -66.47 28.16
CA THR A 6 -2.68 -65.48 28.68
C THR A 6 -2.24 -64.15 29.36
N ASP A 7 -3.03 -63.07 29.54
CA ASP A 7 -4.48 -62.78 29.41
C ASP A 7 -4.81 -61.26 29.53
N ILE A 8 -6.11 -60.89 29.59
CA ILE A 8 -6.71 -59.79 30.43
C ILE A 8 -6.38 -58.31 30.06
N ARG A 9 -7.26 -57.30 30.28
CA ARG A 9 -8.75 -57.13 30.29
C ARG A 9 -9.07 -55.63 30.57
N ILE A 10 -10.37 -55.25 30.52
CA ILE A 10 -11.02 -54.16 31.31
C ILE A 10 -10.83 -52.67 30.90
N SER A 11 -11.93 -52.12 30.35
CA SER A 11 -12.59 -50.80 30.54
C SER A 11 -11.87 -49.43 30.40
N ASN A 12 -12.57 -48.52 29.69
CA ASN A 12 -12.62 -47.07 29.96
C ASN A 12 -12.80 -46.77 31.47
N PRO A 13 -12.38 -45.60 31.97
CA PRO A 13 -13.41 -44.54 32.11
C PRO A 13 -12.90 -43.08 31.97
N SER A 14 -13.90 -42.19 31.87
CA SER A 14 -13.99 -40.86 32.53
C SER A 14 -12.89 -39.79 32.37
N THR A 15 -13.34 -38.62 31.91
CA THR A 15 -13.07 -37.27 32.49
C THR A 15 -11.64 -36.86 32.88
N ALA A 16 -11.18 -35.75 32.32
CA ALA A 16 -11.18 -34.48 33.05
C ALA A 16 -11.14 -33.29 32.07
N ALA A 17 -11.86 -32.22 32.41
CA ALA A 17 -11.63 -30.89 31.84
C ALA A 17 -10.91 -30.02 32.89
N THR A 18 -10.34 -28.89 32.45
CA THR A 18 -9.80 -27.80 33.29
C THR A 18 -8.68 -28.28 34.27
N VAL A 19 -8.04 -27.48 35.13
CA VAL A 19 -8.24 -26.10 35.63
C VAL A 19 -6.87 -25.46 35.89
N HIS A 20 -6.70 -24.14 35.69
CA HIS A 20 -6.03 -23.19 36.62
C HIS A 20 -5.83 -21.79 35.98
N PRO A 21 -5.84 -20.67 36.75
CA PRO A 21 -6.62 -20.46 37.99
C PRO A 21 -7.12 -19.02 38.30
N LEU A 22 -7.86 -18.96 39.41
CA LEU A 22 -8.23 -17.81 40.28
C LEU A 22 -9.54 -17.06 39.89
N VAL A 23 -10.66 -17.12 40.63
CA VAL A 23 -10.97 -17.05 42.11
C VAL A 23 -11.02 -15.58 42.58
N GLU A 24 -12.05 -15.04 43.25
CA GLU A 24 -13.44 -15.44 43.61
C GLU A 24 -14.26 -14.14 43.87
N PHE A 25 -15.59 -14.05 44.05
CA PHE A 25 -16.70 -15.02 44.14
C PHE A 25 -17.94 -14.42 43.38
N SER A 26 -19.25 -14.57 43.65
CA SER A 26 -20.03 -15.15 44.75
C SER A 26 -21.43 -15.67 44.34
N LYS A 27 -22.06 -16.31 45.33
CA LYS A 27 -23.45 -16.80 45.51
C LYS A 27 -24.54 -15.71 45.36
N LYS A 28 -25.82 -15.97 45.02
CA LYS A 28 -26.72 -17.17 45.07
C LYS A 28 -27.72 -17.10 43.87
N ALA A 29 -28.22 -18.18 43.24
CA ALA A 29 -29.17 -19.22 43.71
C ALA A 29 -30.62 -18.68 43.89
N ASP A 30 -31.76 -19.31 43.54
CA ASP A 30 -32.21 -20.53 42.79
C ASP A 30 -33.69 -20.24 42.32
N ASP A 31 -34.50 -20.99 41.53
CA ASP A 31 -34.43 -22.21 40.68
C ASP A 31 -35.64 -22.22 39.67
N SER A 32 -35.79 -23.25 38.81
CA SER A 32 -37.03 -23.72 38.07
C SER A 32 -37.74 -22.76 37.08
N GLU A 33 -37.87 -23.04 35.77
CA GLU A 33 -38.74 -24.01 35.04
C GLU A 33 -40.21 -23.58 34.76
N ALA A 34 -40.46 -23.13 33.51
CA ALA A 34 -41.47 -23.55 32.50
C ALA A 34 -42.91 -24.05 32.88
N PRO A 35 -43.90 -24.04 31.94
CA PRO A 35 -44.17 -23.15 30.80
C PRO A 35 -45.70 -22.81 30.64
N GLU A 36 -46.14 -22.50 29.41
CA GLU A 36 -47.52 -22.46 28.85
C GLU A 36 -48.33 -21.13 28.78
N VAL A 37 -48.57 -20.77 27.50
CA VAL A 37 -49.70 -20.09 26.81
C VAL A 37 -51.00 -19.78 27.58
N VAL A 38 -51.67 -18.63 27.29
CA VAL A 38 -53.10 -18.47 26.87
C VAL A 38 -53.68 -17.03 27.03
N GLN A 39 -54.42 -16.56 25.99
CA GLN A 39 -55.47 -15.49 25.91
C GLN A 39 -55.18 -13.97 26.10
N ASP A 40 -55.68 -13.18 25.13
CA ASP A 40 -56.21 -11.80 25.31
C ASP A 40 -57.61 -11.84 25.98
N PRO A 41 -58.10 -10.73 26.61
CA PRO A 41 -59.11 -9.92 25.89
C PRO A 41 -59.25 -8.40 26.27
N LEU A 42 -59.42 -7.55 25.23
CA LEU A 42 -60.42 -6.48 25.00
C LEU A 42 -60.80 -5.37 26.04
N GLN A 43 -61.38 -4.27 25.49
CA GLN A 43 -62.13 -3.15 26.12
C GLN A 43 -61.28 -2.05 26.82
N ASP A 44 -61.57 -0.73 26.81
CA ASP A 44 -62.50 0.19 26.08
C ASP A 44 -62.12 1.69 26.44
N ALA A 45 -62.64 2.82 25.93
CA ALA A 45 -63.72 3.15 24.96
C ALA A 45 -63.53 4.53 24.25
N SER A 46 -64.07 4.64 23.03
CA SER A 46 -64.87 5.75 22.42
C SER A 46 -64.55 7.27 22.55
N ASN A 47 -64.58 7.95 21.38
CA ASN A 47 -65.08 9.33 21.09
C ASN A 47 -64.32 10.56 21.68
N SER A 48 -64.20 11.73 21.01
CA SER A 48 -64.97 12.35 19.92
C SER A 48 -64.17 13.36 19.05
N ALA A 49 -64.82 13.93 18.03
CA ALA A 49 -64.41 15.09 17.21
C ALA A 49 -65.65 16.05 17.08
N PRO A 50 -65.68 17.16 16.29
CA PRO A 50 -64.66 17.81 15.46
C PRO A 50 -64.60 19.37 15.62
N LEU A 51 -63.82 20.08 14.78
CA LEU A 51 -64.23 21.28 13.99
C LEU A 51 -63.04 21.89 13.20
N ALA A 52 -63.32 22.81 12.27
CA ALA A 52 -62.34 23.47 11.40
C ALA A 52 -62.80 24.88 10.96
N ASP A 53 -61.85 25.75 10.62
CA ASP A 53 -61.89 26.86 9.62
C ASP A 53 -60.46 27.48 9.54
N PHE A 54 -59.85 27.83 8.40
CA PHE A 54 -60.15 28.83 7.35
C PHE A 54 -59.82 30.28 7.79
N ALA A 55 -59.05 31.13 7.09
CA ALA A 55 -57.97 31.00 6.09
C ALA A 55 -57.25 32.37 5.93
N ASP A 56 -56.08 32.46 5.27
CA ASP A 56 -55.57 33.74 4.71
C ASP A 56 -54.70 33.50 3.43
N PRO A 57 -55.01 34.14 2.28
CA PRO A 57 -54.26 33.95 1.02
C PRO A 57 -53.44 35.17 0.56
N LEU A 58 -52.22 34.90 0.06
CA LEU A 58 -51.31 35.80 -0.69
C LEU A 58 -50.62 36.93 0.11
N GLY A 59 -49.35 36.69 0.49
CA GLY A 59 -48.44 37.73 0.98
C GLY A 59 -46.97 37.35 0.77
N VAL A 60 -46.10 38.31 0.41
CA VAL A 60 -44.66 38.12 0.19
C VAL A 60 -43.87 39.18 0.94
N THR A 61 -42.90 38.75 1.76
CA THR A 61 -41.75 39.55 2.20
C THR A 61 -40.59 38.67 2.64
N GLU A 62 -39.36 39.18 2.50
CA GLU A 62 -38.12 38.48 2.87
C GLU A 62 -37.59 38.89 4.26
N ALA A 63 -36.73 38.02 4.81
CA ALA A 63 -35.58 38.31 5.67
C ALA A 63 -35.73 39.12 6.98
N VAL A 64 -35.45 38.44 8.11
CA VAL A 64 -34.70 38.99 9.25
C VAL A 64 -33.67 37.94 9.70
N LEU A 65 -32.44 38.38 10.06
CA LEU A 65 -31.41 37.56 10.72
C LEU A 65 -31.29 37.94 12.21
N SER A 66 -31.29 36.94 13.08
CA SER A 66 -30.82 37.00 14.48
C SER A 66 -30.65 35.57 15.00
N THR A 67 -29.46 34.95 14.96
CA THR A 67 -28.28 35.07 15.86
C THR A 67 -28.28 34.07 17.03
N ASP A 68 -27.11 33.47 17.22
CA ASP A 68 -26.52 32.91 18.46
C ASP A 68 -26.93 31.52 19.00
N LEU A 69 -25.94 30.60 18.91
CA LEU A 69 -25.40 29.71 19.97
C LEU A 69 -26.31 28.55 20.53
N ASP A 70 -25.78 27.40 20.97
CA ASP A 70 -24.38 27.00 21.20
C ASP A 70 -24.09 25.48 20.99
N ILE A 71 -22.80 25.14 21.07
CA ILE A 71 -22.10 23.87 20.89
C ILE A 71 -22.59 22.68 21.76
N THR A 72 -22.66 21.46 21.19
CA THR A 72 -22.07 20.23 21.80
C THR A 72 -21.93 19.05 20.82
N LYS A 73 -21.26 17.96 21.25
CA LYS A 73 -20.68 16.91 20.37
C LYS A 73 -21.18 15.49 20.67
N LEU A 74 -21.35 14.71 19.59
CA LEU A 74 -21.06 13.26 19.45
C LEU A 74 -21.69 12.25 20.45
N LYS A 75 -22.48 11.31 19.91
CA LYS A 75 -21.96 9.95 19.61
C LYS A 75 -22.90 9.10 18.74
N ILE A 76 -22.31 8.08 18.11
CA ILE A 76 -22.95 7.11 17.22
C ILE A 76 -23.31 5.84 18.00
N THR A 77 -24.48 5.26 17.72
CA THR A 77 -24.74 3.81 17.82
C THR A 77 -25.52 3.34 16.59
N SER A 78 -25.34 2.08 16.21
CA SER A 78 -25.87 1.46 15.00
C SER A 78 -27.25 0.83 15.19
N LYS A 79 -27.97 0.55 14.09
CA LYS A 79 -28.30 -0.86 13.72
C LYS A 79 -29.02 -1.06 12.37
N ASP A 80 -28.75 -2.25 11.82
CA ASP A 80 -29.61 -3.17 11.07
C ASP A 80 -30.51 -2.63 9.93
N GLN A 81 -30.09 -2.89 8.69
CA GLN A 81 -30.99 -3.01 7.52
C GLN A 81 -31.08 -4.47 7.07
N LYS A 82 -32.30 -4.99 6.89
CA LYS A 82 -32.55 -6.28 6.23
C LYS A 82 -32.64 -6.07 4.72
N LYS A 83 -32.01 -6.95 3.95
CA LYS A 83 -32.24 -7.05 2.50
C LYS A 83 -33.63 -7.62 2.21
N THR A 84 -34.26 -7.13 1.16
CA THR A 84 -35.36 -7.80 0.45
C THR A 84 -35.12 -7.60 -1.05
N GLU A 85 -35.13 -8.66 -1.84
CA GLU A 85 -34.76 -8.61 -3.26
C GLU A 85 -36.00 -8.49 -4.15
N VAL A 86 -36.11 -7.40 -4.92
CA VAL A 86 -36.92 -7.28 -6.14
C VAL A 86 -36.16 -6.37 -7.12
N GLY A 87 -35.96 -6.79 -8.36
CA GLY A 87 -35.16 -6.03 -9.33
C GLY A 87 -35.91 -4.85 -9.96
N GLY A 88 -35.23 -3.71 -10.12
CA GLY A 88 -35.71 -2.61 -10.96
C GLY A 88 -35.18 -1.21 -10.60
N LEU A 89 -34.08 -0.79 -11.23
CA LEU A 89 -33.59 0.61 -11.29
C LEU A 89 -33.55 1.37 -9.94
N GLU A 90 -32.65 0.99 -9.05
CA GLU A 90 -32.32 1.80 -7.87
C GLU A 90 -31.66 3.13 -8.28
N LEU A 91 -32.40 4.23 -8.15
CA LEU A 91 -31.87 5.60 -8.15
C LEU A 91 -31.63 6.02 -6.70
N GLU A 92 -30.39 6.38 -6.33
CA GLU A 92 -30.01 6.77 -4.97
C GLU A 92 -30.65 8.11 -4.53
N THR A 93 -31.93 8.12 -4.15
CA THR A 93 -32.55 9.25 -3.43
C THR A 93 -32.24 9.12 -1.93
N GLY A 94 -30.96 9.23 -1.55
CA GLY A 94 -30.52 8.80 -0.21
C GLY A 94 -29.31 9.49 0.44
N ASN A 95 -28.67 10.48 -0.20
CA ASN A 95 -27.59 11.25 0.44
C ASN A 95 -28.10 12.60 0.98
N LEU A 96 -27.78 12.89 2.24
CA LEU A 96 -28.01 14.20 2.86
C LEU A 96 -26.96 15.19 2.35
N ASP A 97 -27.39 16.14 1.50
CA ASP A 97 -26.54 17.19 0.94
C ASP A 97 -25.84 17.98 2.05
N ASN A 98 -24.51 17.92 2.07
CA ASN A 98 -23.69 18.53 3.13
C ASN A 98 -23.53 20.04 2.84
N THR A 99 -24.26 20.88 3.58
CA THR A 99 -24.69 22.25 3.21
C THR A 99 -23.60 23.33 3.06
N LEU A 100 -22.32 22.94 3.03
CA LEU A 100 -21.17 23.86 2.96
C LEU A 100 -20.20 23.58 1.79
N VAL A 101 -20.49 22.59 0.93
CA VAL A 101 -19.78 22.41 -0.34
C VAL A 101 -20.48 23.25 -1.41
N GLN A 102 -19.76 24.16 -2.06
CA GLN A 102 -20.25 24.82 -3.28
C GLN A 102 -20.47 23.73 -4.34
N LYS A 103 -21.70 23.57 -4.85
CA LYS A 103 -21.97 22.58 -5.90
C LYS A 103 -21.18 22.94 -7.15
N ASP A 104 -20.20 22.11 -7.50
CA ASP A 104 -19.48 22.23 -8.76
C ASP A 104 -20.47 22.15 -9.93
N GLU A 105 -20.71 23.27 -10.61
CA GLU A 105 -21.68 23.40 -11.72
C GLU A 105 -21.31 22.60 -12.98
N ASN A 106 -20.34 21.67 -12.87
CA ASN A 106 -19.77 20.88 -13.96
C ASN A 106 -19.85 19.36 -13.69
N VAL A 107 -20.55 18.92 -12.63
CA VAL A 107 -20.79 17.49 -12.38
C VAL A 107 -21.63 16.90 -13.51
N ILE A 108 -21.10 15.86 -14.16
CA ILE A 108 -21.80 15.09 -15.20
C ILE A 108 -22.69 14.05 -14.48
N PRO A 109 -23.99 13.94 -14.82
CA PRO A 109 -24.89 12.99 -14.18
C PRO A 109 -24.50 11.55 -14.53
N ASP A 110 -24.49 10.67 -13.51
CA ASP A 110 -24.22 9.24 -13.68
C ASP A 110 -25.55 8.53 -14.01
N LEU A 111 -25.87 8.41 -15.29
CA LEU A 111 -27.15 7.88 -15.79
C LEU A 111 -27.14 6.37 -16.05
N ASP A 112 -26.01 5.69 -15.80
CA ASP A 112 -25.85 4.26 -16.07
C ASP A 112 -26.16 3.44 -14.79
N PRO A 113 -27.12 2.50 -14.81
CA PRO A 113 -27.48 1.72 -13.62
C PRO A 113 -26.36 0.80 -13.15
N VAL A 114 -26.30 0.54 -11.84
CA VAL A 114 -25.43 -0.49 -11.27
C VAL A 114 -26.05 -1.86 -11.55
N ILE A 115 -25.43 -2.62 -12.44
CA ILE A 115 -25.87 -3.95 -12.87
C ILE A 115 -24.86 -4.99 -12.37
N ASN A 116 -25.34 -6.09 -11.77
CA ASN A 116 -24.49 -7.19 -11.30
C ASN A 116 -23.79 -7.89 -12.48
N ASP A 117 -22.55 -8.34 -12.27
CA ASP A 117 -21.70 -9.00 -13.28
C ASP A 117 -21.49 -8.24 -14.61
N PHE A 118 -21.72 -6.92 -14.60
CA PHE A 118 -21.57 -6.02 -15.74
C PHE A 118 -20.60 -4.88 -15.40
N VAL A 119 -19.61 -4.63 -16.25
CA VAL A 119 -18.61 -3.55 -16.04
C VAL A 119 -19.28 -2.19 -16.30
N PRO A 120 -19.35 -1.27 -15.31
CA PRO A 120 -19.99 0.03 -15.52
C PRO A 120 -19.27 0.88 -16.56
N TRP A 121 -20.02 1.62 -17.37
CA TRP A 121 -19.45 2.49 -18.41
C TRP A 121 -18.42 3.48 -17.86
N LYS A 122 -18.62 3.97 -16.63
CA LYS A 122 -17.68 4.83 -15.88
C LYS A 122 -16.25 4.27 -15.83
N GLU A 123 -16.07 2.95 -15.76
CA GLU A 123 -14.75 2.33 -15.80
C GLU A 123 -14.19 2.23 -17.22
N MET A 124 -15.02 1.90 -18.20
CA MET A 124 -14.64 1.87 -19.62
C MET A 124 -14.21 3.25 -20.12
N LYS A 125 -14.99 4.29 -19.79
CA LYS A 125 -14.67 5.71 -19.95
C LYS A 125 -13.28 6.05 -19.39
N ARG A 126 -12.95 5.58 -18.17
CA ARG A 126 -11.64 5.81 -17.52
C ARG A 126 -10.49 5.08 -18.23
N LYS A 127 -10.73 3.92 -18.84
CA LYS A 127 -9.75 3.22 -19.70
C LYS A 127 -9.53 4.01 -20.99
N ILE A 128 -10.61 4.33 -21.70
CA ILE A 128 -10.59 5.07 -22.97
C ILE A 128 -9.82 6.39 -22.84
N LEU A 129 -10.17 7.24 -21.87
CA LEU A 129 -9.51 8.55 -21.68
C LEU A 129 -8.03 8.46 -21.28
N LYS A 130 -7.57 7.30 -20.78
CA LYS A 130 -6.16 7.05 -20.43
C LYS A 130 -5.35 6.52 -21.62
N GLU A 131 -5.97 5.70 -22.46
CA GLU A 131 -5.32 4.98 -23.56
C GLU A 131 -5.33 5.77 -24.87
N PHE A 132 -6.36 6.57 -25.12
CA PHE A 132 -6.59 7.29 -26.38
C PHE A 132 -6.35 8.80 -26.21
N THR A 133 -5.14 9.15 -25.79
CA THR A 133 -4.67 10.54 -25.66
C THR A 133 -4.03 11.06 -26.95
N ALA A 134 -3.97 12.38 -27.12
CA ALA A 134 -3.36 13.02 -28.28
C ALA A 134 -2.07 13.77 -27.90
N THR A 135 -0.95 13.36 -28.50
CA THR A 135 0.36 14.03 -28.32
C THR A 135 0.54 15.25 -29.21
N ASP A 136 -0.11 15.26 -30.38
CA ASP A 136 -0.04 16.34 -31.38
C ASP A 136 -1.31 17.22 -31.36
N GLN A 137 -1.24 18.37 -32.04
CA GLN A 137 -2.35 19.32 -32.13
C GLN A 137 -3.57 18.72 -32.87
N LEU A 138 -4.73 18.76 -32.23
CA LEU A 138 -6.00 18.26 -32.73
C LEU A 138 -6.52 19.13 -33.89
N SER A 139 -6.40 18.63 -35.12
CA SER A 139 -6.93 19.26 -36.33
C SER A 139 -8.40 18.87 -36.59
N LEU A 140 -9.31 19.24 -35.69
CA LEU A 140 -10.75 18.97 -35.82
C LEU A 140 -11.42 19.90 -36.87
N GLU A 141 -11.04 19.74 -38.14
CA GLU A 141 -11.65 20.43 -39.28
C GLU A 141 -13.03 19.88 -39.63
N SER A 142 -14.05 20.36 -38.92
CA SER A 142 -15.44 20.27 -39.37
C SER A 142 -15.69 21.32 -40.47
N SER A 143 -15.38 20.95 -41.71
CA SER A 143 -15.49 21.78 -42.93
C SER A 143 -16.88 22.34 -43.26
N PHE A 144 -17.88 22.03 -42.44
CA PHE A 144 -19.27 22.49 -42.54
C PHE A 144 -19.67 23.55 -41.49
N LEU A 145 -18.73 24.04 -40.66
CA LEU A 145 -18.94 25.14 -39.71
C LEU A 145 -19.29 26.47 -40.41
N SER A 146 -20.56 26.57 -40.77
CA SER A 146 -21.13 27.63 -41.60
C SER A 146 -21.13 28.95 -40.84
N LYS A 147 -20.38 29.93 -41.34
CA LYS A 147 -20.19 31.26 -40.70
C LYS A 147 -21.49 32.06 -40.49
N ASP A 148 -22.64 31.59 -40.96
CA ASP A 148 -23.91 32.31 -40.99
C ASP A 148 -25.00 31.70 -40.10
N SER A 149 -24.85 30.46 -39.59
CA SER A 149 -25.85 29.82 -38.73
C SER A 149 -26.01 30.50 -37.36
N PHE A 150 -24.93 31.07 -36.82
CA PHE A 150 -24.94 31.82 -35.55
C PHE A 150 -25.15 33.34 -35.71
N LYS A 151 -24.90 33.93 -36.89
CA LYS A 151 -25.04 35.39 -37.10
C LYS A 151 -26.49 35.88 -36.99
N SER A 152 -27.47 35.02 -37.28
CA SER A 152 -28.89 35.31 -37.11
C SER A 152 -29.30 35.37 -35.63
N VAL A 153 -28.74 34.47 -34.80
CA VAL A 153 -29.11 34.29 -33.39
C VAL A 153 -28.69 35.46 -32.49
N VAL A 154 -27.71 36.26 -32.91
CA VAL A 154 -27.15 37.39 -32.13
C VAL A 154 -27.73 38.75 -32.55
N ARG A 155 -28.62 38.81 -33.56
CA ARG A 155 -29.00 40.09 -34.20
C ARG A 155 -30.25 40.76 -33.64
N GLU A 156 -31.08 40.04 -32.88
CA GLU A 156 -32.37 40.54 -32.36
C GLU A 156 -32.46 40.54 -30.82
N GLU A 157 -31.56 41.23 -30.12
CA GLU A 157 -31.84 41.71 -28.74
C GLU A 157 -30.94 42.86 -28.25
N LYS A 158 -30.93 44.00 -28.95
CA LYS A 158 -30.20 45.22 -28.49
C LYS A 158 -30.97 46.04 -27.45
N LEU A 159 -31.59 45.40 -26.45
CA LEU A 159 -32.44 46.06 -25.44
C LEU A 159 -32.10 45.68 -23.98
N LYS A 160 -30.96 46.19 -23.51
CA LYS A 160 -30.68 46.56 -22.10
C LYS A 160 -30.95 45.52 -21.00
N THR A 161 -30.09 44.49 -20.88
CA THR A 161 -29.90 43.79 -19.59
C THR A 161 -28.41 43.62 -19.26
N LYS A 162 -28.09 43.56 -17.96
CA LYS A 162 -26.75 43.54 -17.31
C LYS A 162 -25.53 43.16 -18.19
N LYS A 163 -24.66 44.14 -18.46
CA LYS A 163 -23.30 43.95 -18.97
C LYS A 163 -22.51 43.00 -18.06
N GLY A 164 -21.96 41.92 -18.62
CA GLY A 164 -21.06 40.99 -17.92
C GLY A 164 -20.69 39.79 -18.78
N TYR A 165 -21.67 38.95 -19.09
CA TYR A 165 -21.45 37.63 -19.72
C TYR A 165 -21.33 37.65 -21.25
N GLU A 166 -21.92 38.64 -21.93
CA GLU A 166 -21.88 38.77 -23.40
C GLU A 166 -20.47 38.83 -24.01
N LYS A 167 -19.46 39.20 -23.21
CA LYS A 167 -18.07 39.36 -23.66
C LYS A 167 -17.22 38.08 -23.56
N ILE A 168 -17.77 37.00 -23.04
CA ILE A 168 -17.05 35.74 -22.76
C ILE A 168 -17.32 34.69 -23.84
N PHE A 169 -18.52 34.65 -24.42
CA PHE A 169 -18.91 33.67 -25.45
C PHE A 169 -19.27 34.34 -26.78
N GLU A 170 -18.25 34.70 -27.56
CA GLU A 170 -18.41 34.92 -29.00
C GLU A 170 -18.35 33.55 -29.70
N PRO A 171 -19.45 33.02 -30.29
CA PRO A 171 -19.56 31.61 -30.70
C PRO A 171 -18.82 31.31 -32.02
N SER A 172 -17.51 31.55 -32.05
CA SER A 172 -16.62 31.19 -33.16
C SER A 172 -16.12 29.74 -33.03
N LEU A 173 -17.06 28.79 -33.23
CA LEU A 173 -16.80 27.33 -33.28
C LEU A 173 -15.63 26.94 -34.23
N VAL A 174 -15.31 27.83 -35.18
CA VAL A 174 -14.23 27.78 -36.18
C VAL A 174 -12.82 27.53 -35.60
N LYS A 175 -12.60 27.66 -34.27
CA LYS A 175 -11.30 27.39 -33.62
C LYS A 175 -11.30 26.13 -32.73
N LEU A 176 -11.77 25.00 -33.26
CA LEU A 176 -11.45 23.66 -32.75
C LEU A 176 -10.25 22.99 -33.46
N VAL A 177 -9.70 23.65 -34.48
CA VAL A 177 -8.48 23.24 -35.19
C VAL A 177 -7.23 23.73 -34.46
N GLY A 178 -6.24 22.86 -34.27
CA GLY A 178 -4.91 23.19 -33.74
C GLY A 178 -4.78 23.16 -32.21
N LEU A 179 -5.75 22.58 -31.48
CA LEU A 179 -5.77 22.58 -30.02
C LEU A 179 -4.99 21.41 -29.42
N SER A 180 -4.38 21.60 -28.25
CA SER A 180 -3.98 20.48 -27.39
C SER A 180 -5.20 19.77 -26.78
N GLN A 181 -5.00 18.53 -26.31
CA GLN A 181 -6.05 17.78 -25.60
C GLN A 181 -6.63 18.56 -24.40
N ALA A 182 -5.77 19.19 -23.58
CA ALA A 182 -6.21 19.96 -22.41
C ALA A 182 -7.06 21.19 -22.80
N GLU A 183 -6.71 21.89 -23.87
CA GLU A 183 -7.52 23.00 -24.39
C GLU A 183 -8.87 22.53 -24.97
N PHE A 184 -8.91 21.34 -25.57
CA PHE A 184 -10.17 20.74 -26.02
C PHE A 184 -11.06 20.35 -24.82
N GLU A 185 -10.51 19.68 -23.82
CA GLU A 185 -11.22 19.32 -22.57
C GLU A 185 -11.76 20.55 -21.83
N GLN A 186 -10.97 21.64 -21.77
CA GLN A 186 -11.41 22.91 -21.21
C GLN A 186 -12.57 23.50 -22.02
N LYS A 187 -12.46 23.61 -23.35
CA LYS A 187 -13.56 24.11 -24.20
C LYS A 187 -14.81 23.24 -24.09
N MET A 188 -14.67 21.93 -23.92
CA MET A 188 -15.81 21.05 -23.70
C MET A 188 -16.51 21.33 -22.35
N SER A 189 -15.74 21.70 -21.32
CA SER A 189 -16.29 22.19 -20.05
C SER A 189 -16.99 23.54 -20.22
N ASP A 190 -16.40 24.46 -20.99
CA ASP A 190 -17.02 25.77 -21.26
C ASP A 190 -18.29 25.65 -22.11
N PHE A 191 -18.39 24.66 -23.01
CA PHE A 191 -19.65 24.30 -23.67
C PHE A 191 -20.69 23.73 -22.71
N ARG A 192 -20.33 22.91 -21.71
CA ARG A 192 -21.27 22.44 -20.67
C ARG A 192 -21.83 23.62 -19.86
N LYS A 193 -20.99 24.57 -19.45
CA LYS A 193 -21.43 25.81 -18.78
C LYS A 193 -22.36 26.63 -19.68
N LEU A 194 -22.05 26.76 -20.96
CA LEU A 194 -22.90 27.46 -21.94
C LEU A 194 -24.26 26.77 -22.13
N LEU A 195 -24.31 25.44 -22.12
CA LEU A 195 -25.57 24.69 -22.13
C LEU A 195 -26.40 25.00 -20.90
N LEU A 196 -25.82 24.93 -19.70
CA LEU A 196 -26.50 25.24 -18.44
C LEU A 196 -26.98 26.70 -18.40
N PHE A 197 -26.19 27.65 -18.92
CA PHE A 197 -26.61 29.04 -19.06
C PHE A 197 -27.81 29.21 -20.01
N PHE A 198 -27.79 28.57 -21.19
CA PHE A 198 -28.96 28.56 -22.08
C PHE A 198 -30.16 27.80 -21.47
N TRP A 199 -29.91 26.83 -20.59
CA TRP A 199 -30.95 26.12 -19.86
C TRP A 199 -31.63 27.02 -18.82
N GLN A 200 -30.87 27.70 -17.97
CA GLN A 200 -31.39 28.64 -16.98
C GLN A 200 -32.19 29.79 -17.62
N ASN A 201 -31.71 30.33 -18.75
CA ASN A 201 -32.36 31.44 -19.46
C ASN A 201 -33.50 31.02 -20.42
N GLU A 202 -34.14 29.85 -20.22
CA GLU A 202 -35.24 29.32 -21.05
C GLU A 202 -34.94 29.14 -22.58
N ARG A 203 -33.70 29.36 -23.04
CA ARG A 203 -33.26 29.32 -24.46
C ARG A 203 -33.14 27.90 -25.04
N ARG A 204 -34.21 27.11 -24.95
CA ARG A 204 -34.26 25.68 -25.36
C ARG A 204 -33.89 25.44 -26.82
N ILE A 205 -34.24 26.35 -27.74
CA ILE A 205 -33.86 26.24 -29.15
C ILE A 205 -32.34 26.35 -29.34
N ASP A 206 -31.66 27.20 -28.56
CA ASP A 206 -30.20 27.35 -28.64
C ASP A 206 -29.46 26.22 -27.93
N CYS A 207 -30.08 25.62 -26.89
CA CYS A 207 -29.62 24.34 -26.33
C CYS A 207 -29.61 23.24 -27.42
N ILE A 208 -30.67 23.14 -28.22
CA ILE A 208 -30.74 22.17 -29.33
C ILE A 208 -29.64 22.45 -30.36
N LYS A 209 -29.49 23.71 -30.82
CA LYS A 209 -28.43 24.09 -31.78
C LYS A 209 -27.04 23.71 -31.26
N LEU A 210 -26.70 24.10 -30.03
CA LEU A 210 -25.40 23.80 -29.41
C LEU A 210 -25.13 22.30 -29.35
N THR A 211 -26.12 21.51 -28.94
CA THR A 211 -26.02 20.05 -28.86
C THR A 211 -25.84 19.42 -30.24
N VAL A 212 -26.50 19.92 -31.28
CA VAL A 212 -26.32 19.47 -32.67
C VAL A 212 -24.90 19.77 -33.17
N GLU A 213 -24.38 20.99 -32.96
CA GLU A 213 -23.00 21.35 -33.35
C GLU A 213 -21.97 20.44 -32.67
N ILE A 214 -22.18 20.09 -31.39
CA ILE A 214 -21.31 19.19 -30.64
C ILE A 214 -21.39 17.75 -31.17
N CYS A 215 -22.57 17.27 -31.56
CA CYS A 215 -22.70 15.97 -32.23
C CYS A 215 -21.99 15.92 -33.59
N ARG A 216 -21.93 17.04 -34.34
CA ARG A 216 -21.19 17.10 -35.62
C ARG A 216 -19.69 16.89 -35.47
N LEU A 217 -19.11 17.04 -34.27
CA LEU A 217 -17.70 16.72 -34.03
C LEU A 217 -17.42 15.23 -34.29
N LEU A 218 -18.39 14.34 -34.04
CA LEU A 218 -18.30 12.90 -34.34
C LEU A 218 -18.35 12.57 -35.85
N SER A 219 -18.67 13.54 -36.70
CA SER A 219 -18.48 13.43 -38.15
C SER A 219 -17.01 13.61 -38.57
N SER A 220 -16.17 14.20 -37.71
CA SER A 220 -14.75 14.45 -38.00
C SER A 220 -13.86 13.31 -37.49
N VAL A 221 -13.10 12.70 -38.40
CA VAL A 221 -12.18 11.58 -38.11
C VAL A 221 -10.74 11.92 -38.54
N SER A 222 -10.38 13.20 -38.46
CA SER A 222 -9.05 13.71 -38.85
C SER A 222 -7.92 13.23 -37.94
N VAL A 223 -8.22 12.92 -36.66
CA VAL A 223 -7.31 12.30 -35.71
C VAL A 223 -7.94 11.00 -35.17
N PRO A 224 -7.86 9.87 -35.90
CA PRO A 224 -8.55 8.63 -35.54
C PRO A 224 -8.20 8.09 -34.14
N GLN A 225 -6.97 8.34 -33.68
CA GLN A 225 -6.48 7.91 -32.36
C GLN A 225 -7.20 8.63 -31.21
N TYR A 226 -7.64 9.87 -31.38
CA TYR A 226 -8.37 10.63 -30.35
C TYR A 226 -9.89 10.41 -30.40
N TYR A 227 -10.41 9.80 -31.48
CA TYR A 227 -11.85 9.60 -31.67
C TYR A 227 -12.56 8.90 -30.49
N PRO A 228 -11.99 7.86 -29.83
CA PRO A 228 -12.60 7.26 -28.64
C PRO A 228 -12.81 8.23 -27.47
N SER A 229 -11.85 9.13 -27.24
CA SER A 229 -11.93 10.17 -26.19
C SER A 229 -12.90 11.28 -26.58
N LEU A 230 -12.90 11.70 -27.85
CA LEU A 230 -13.90 12.63 -28.41
C LEU A 230 -15.33 12.09 -28.24
N PHE A 231 -15.55 10.80 -28.49
CA PHE A 231 -16.83 10.13 -28.28
C PHE A 231 -17.28 10.18 -26.81
N VAL A 232 -16.39 9.90 -25.85
CA VAL A 232 -16.68 10.06 -24.42
C VAL A 232 -17.12 11.48 -24.10
N HIS A 233 -16.37 12.49 -24.56
CA HIS A 233 -16.68 13.89 -24.29
C HIS A 233 -18.02 14.36 -24.88
N VAL A 234 -18.39 13.89 -26.09
CA VAL A 234 -19.67 14.22 -26.72
C VAL A 234 -20.83 13.46 -26.06
N THR A 235 -20.65 12.19 -25.68
CA THR A 235 -21.70 11.40 -25.01
C THR A 235 -21.97 11.87 -23.57
N ASP A 236 -20.95 12.34 -22.85
CA ASP A 236 -21.12 13.05 -21.57
C ASP A 236 -22.03 14.29 -21.69
N PHE A 237 -21.88 15.04 -22.78
CA PHE A 237 -22.67 16.25 -23.04
C PHE A 237 -24.11 15.91 -23.45
N LEU A 238 -24.28 14.86 -24.25
CA LEU A 238 -25.60 14.32 -24.61
C LEU A 238 -26.36 13.78 -23.40
N ASP A 239 -25.68 13.08 -22.49
CA ASP A 239 -26.26 12.57 -21.25
C ASP A 239 -26.70 13.73 -20.34
N LEU A 240 -25.89 14.79 -20.19
CA LEU A 240 -26.27 16.01 -19.48
C LEU A 240 -27.47 16.71 -20.13
N PHE A 241 -27.50 16.83 -21.47
CA PHE A 241 -28.66 17.39 -22.18
C PHE A 241 -29.93 16.52 -21.98
N GLY A 242 -29.78 15.19 -22.01
CA GLY A 242 -30.85 14.23 -21.78
C GLY A 242 -31.43 14.31 -20.37
N SER A 243 -30.60 14.41 -19.34
CA SER A 243 -31.06 14.55 -17.95
C SER A 243 -31.85 15.84 -17.76
N LEU A 244 -31.36 16.98 -18.26
CA LEU A 244 -32.06 18.26 -18.19
C LEU A 244 -33.45 18.21 -18.85
N VAL A 245 -33.59 17.56 -20.02
CA VAL A 245 -34.90 17.37 -20.67
C VAL A 245 -35.80 16.43 -19.87
N TYR A 246 -35.25 15.35 -19.30
CA TYR A 246 -35.99 14.39 -18.47
C TYR A 246 -36.50 15.03 -17.18
N GLU A 247 -35.64 15.75 -16.45
CA GLU A 247 -35.94 16.50 -15.24
C GLU A 247 -37.07 17.51 -15.48
N ARG A 248 -36.99 18.33 -16.55
CA ARG A 248 -38.06 19.30 -16.89
C ARG A 248 -39.39 18.65 -17.24
N LEU A 249 -39.40 17.45 -17.84
CA LEU A 249 -40.63 16.69 -18.09
C LEU A 249 -41.18 16.09 -16.79
N LEU A 250 -40.31 15.65 -15.88
CA LEU A 250 -40.67 15.13 -14.56
C LEU A 250 -41.25 16.22 -13.65
N GLU A 251 -40.65 17.41 -13.65
CA GLU A 251 -41.15 18.61 -12.96
C GLU A 251 -42.54 18.99 -13.47
N LYS A 252 -42.70 19.14 -14.79
CA LYS A 252 -44.01 19.44 -15.40
C LYS A 252 -45.07 18.39 -15.09
N ALA A 253 -44.71 17.09 -15.07
CA ALA A 253 -45.64 16.04 -14.68
C ALA A 253 -46.10 16.17 -13.21
N LYS A 254 -45.18 16.54 -12.31
CA LYS A 254 -45.48 16.79 -10.88
C LYS A 254 -46.35 18.04 -10.70
N GLU A 255 -46.03 19.14 -11.40
CA GLU A 255 -46.84 20.37 -11.43
C GLU A 255 -48.25 20.12 -11.96
N GLU A 256 -48.38 19.46 -13.11
CA GLU A 256 -49.67 19.21 -13.76
C GLU A 256 -50.56 18.31 -12.89
N ARG A 257 -49.98 17.32 -12.19
CA ARG A 257 -50.71 16.49 -11.20
C ARG A 257 -51.11 17.30 -9.96
N LYS A 258 -50.24 18.17 -9.43
CA LYS A 258 -50.56 19.07 -8.30
C LYS A 258 -51.70 20.04 -8.64
N SER A 259 -51.66 20.67 -9.82
CA SER A 259 -52.74 21.50 -10.35
C SER A 259 -54.04 20.73 -10.63
N SER A 260 -53.95 19.42 -10.86
CA SER A 260 -55.11 18.53 -11.05
C SER A 260 -55.55 17.82 -9.77
N HIS A 261 -54.96 18.18 -8.62
CA HIS A 261 -55.21 17.59 -7.28
C HIS A 261 -55.05 16.06 -7.22
N LEU A 262 -54.16 15.52 -8.06
CA LEU A 262 -53.79 14.10 -8.08
C LEU A 262 -52.59 13.84 -7.16
N PRO A 263 -52.44 12.61 -6.60
CA PRO A 263 -51.31 12.26 -5.76
C PRO A 263 -49.98 12.41 -6.53
N PRO A 264 -48.87 12.74 -5.84
CA PRO A 264 -47.57 13.02 -6.46
C PRO A 264 -47.09 11.84 -7.30
N LEU A 265 -46.36 12.15 -8.37
CA LEU A 265 -45.83 11.15 -9.30
C LEU A 265 -44.76 10.29 -8.60
N SER A 266 -44.87 8.97 -8.72
CA SER A 266 -43.92 8.01 -8.17
C SER A 266 -42.58 8.03 -8.93
N THR A 267 -41.52 7.43 -8.37
CA THR A 267 -40.23 7.25 -9.07
C THR A 267 -40.36 6.30 -10.27
N HIS A 268 -41.13 5.22 -10.13
CA HIS A 268 -41.34 4.19 -11.16
C HIS A 268 -42.68 4.36 -11.92
N PHE A 269 -43.11 5.60 -12.15
CA PHE A 269 -44.38 5.92 -12.82
C PHE A 269 -44.58 5.22 -14.16
N SER A 270 -45.84 4.96 -14.53
CA SER A 270 -46.28 4.46 -15.83
C SER A 270 -46.75 5.59 -16.77
N THR A 271 -46.76 5.37 -18.09
CA THR A 271 -47.14 6.39 -19.09
C THR A 271 -48.61 6.82 -19.01
N SER A 272 -49.48 6.03 -18.37
CA SER A 272 -50.89 6.35 -18.11
C SER A 272 -51.08 7.32 -16.93
N GLU A 273 -50.13 7.45 -16.01
CA GLU A 273 -50.17 8.41 -14.91
C GLU A 273 -49.90 9.87 -15.36
N ILE A 274 -49.54 10.06 -16.63
CA ILE A 274 -48.99 11.30 -17.17
C ILE A 274 -50.06 12.02 -17.99
N LEU A 275 -50.30 13.27 -17.60
CA LEU A 275 -51.36 14.12 -18.14
C LEU A 275 -50.98 14.75 -19.49
N GLU A 276 -52.00 15.20 -20.22
CA GLU A 276 -51.86 15.48 -21.66
C GLU A 276 -51.02 16.72 -21.98
N LYS A 277 -50.90 17.74 -21.11
CA LYS A 277 -50.06 18.91 -21.42
C LYS A 277 -48.58 18.56 -21.34
N THR A 278 -48.18 17.73 -20.37
CA THR A 278 -46.84 17.15 -20.29
C THR A 278 -46.60 16.19 -21.46
N ARG A 279 -47.59 15.36 -21.82
CA ARG A 279 -47.52 14.48 -23.00
C ARG A 279 -47.31 15.26 -24.31
N ILE A 280 -48.04 16.34 -24.53
CA ILE A 280 -47.85 17.26 -25.66
C ILE A 280 -46.46 17.91 -25.61
N THR A 281 -45.99 18.32 -24.43
CA THR A 281 -44.63 18.87 -24.25
C THR A 281 -43.55 17.86 -24.65
N ALA A 282 -43.71 16.58 -24.30
CA ALA A 282 -42.83 15.50 -24.73
C ALA A 282 -42.89 15.28 -26.26
N ARG A 283 -44.09 15.16 -26.85
CA ARG A 283 -44.24 15.04 -28.33
C ARG A 283 -43.57 16.19 -29.08
N ASN A 284 -43.66 17.42 -28.56
CA ASN A 284 -43.02 18.60 -29.16
C ASN A 284 -41.49 18.51 -29.17
N TRP A 285 -40.85 17.91 -28.16
CA TRP A 285 -39.41 17.65 -28.19
C TRP A 285 -39.03 16.67 -29.30
N PHE A 286 -39.72 15.52 -29.39
CA PHE A 286 -39.45 14.54 -30.44
C PHE A 286 -39.71 15.10 -31.84
N GLY A 287 -40.78 15.89 -32.03
CA GLY A 287 -41.03 16.62 -33.28
C GLY A 287 -39.88 17.56 -33.66
N LYS A 288 -39.34 18.33 -32.70
CA LYS A 288 -38.18 19.22 -32.93
C LYS A 288 -36.87 18.48 -33.20
N VAL A 289 -36.76 17.21 -32.79
CA VAL A 289 -35.63 16.34 -33.15
C VAL A 289 -35.80 15.74 -34.56
N GLN A 290 -37.03 15.43 -34.97
CA GLN A 290 -37.31 14.95 -36.33
C GLN A 290 -37.03 16.00 -37.41
N ASP A 291 -37.05 17.30 -37.07
CA ASP A 291 -36.63 18.41 -37.93
C ASP A 291 -35.11 18.39 -38.28
N ILE A 292 -34.29 17.63 -37.54
CA ILE A 292 -32.83 17.56 -37.78
C ILE A 292 -32.56 16.77 -39.06
N LYS A 293 -31.93 17.43 -40.05
CA LYS A 293 -31.68 16.87 -41.38
C LYS A 293 -30.48 15.93 -41.47
N GLU A 294 -29.51 16.07 -40.57
CA GLU A 294 -28.27 15.28 -40.59
C GLU A 294 -28.44 13.99 -39.78
N ILE A 295 -28.16 12.85 -40.42
CA ILE A 295 -28.41 11.53 -39.83
C ILE A 295 -27.60 11.27 -38.55
N LEU A 296 -26.32 11.65 -38.50
CA LEU A 296 -25.46 11.35 -37.35
C LEU A 296 -25.87 12.15 -36.09
N PRO A 297 -25.97 13.50 -36.10
CA PRO A 297 -26.50 14.24 -34.96
C PRO A 297 -27.89 13.78 -34.54
N ARG A 298 -28.77 13.49 -35.51
CA ARG A 298 -30.12 13.00 -35.24
C ARG A 298 -30.14 11.65 -34.52
N ILE A 299 -29.28 10.70 -34.88
CA ILE A 299 -29.21 9.41 -34.17
C ILE A 299 -28.85 9.63 -32.70
N TYR A 300 -27.78 10.39 -32.42
CA TYR A 300 -27.38 10.69 -31.05
C TYR A 300 -28.46 11.45 -30.26
N PHE A 301 -29.16 12.39 -30.90
CA PHE A 301 -30.25 13.15 -30.28
C PHE A 301 -31.48 12.29 -29.95
N GLU A 302 -31.92 11.45 -30.89
CA GLU A 302 -33.06 10.56 -30.66
C GLU A 302 -32.73 9.55 -29.55
N VAL A 303 -31.52 8.97 -29.55
CA VAL A 303 -31.05 8.02 -28.53
C VAL A 303 -30.95 8.67 -27.14
N ALA A 304 -30.33 9.85 -27.02
CA ALA A 304 -30.21 10.57 -25.75
C ALA A 304 -31.57 10.95 -25.12
N LEU A 305 -32.62 11.09 -25.95
CA LEU A 305 -33.98 11.37 -25.49
C LEU A 305 -34.89 10.14 -25.36
N LEU A 306 -34.47 8.92 -25.73
CA LEU A 306 -35.32 7.72 -25.57
C LEU A 306 -35.90 7.54 -24.15
N PRO A 307 -35.17 7.79 -23.03
CA PRO A 307 -35.75 7.76 -21.68
C PRO A 307 -36.93 8.74 -21.50
N CYS A 308 -36.89 9.89 -22.18
CA CYS A 308 -37.96 10.87 -22.16
C CYS A 308 -39.22 10.41 -22.92
N MET A 309 -39.14 9.38 -23.77
CA MET A 309 -40.33 8.90 -24.48
C MET A 309 -41.32 8.18 -23.56
N LYS A 310 -40.88 7.72 -22.38
CA LYS A 310 -41.74 7.22 -21.30
C LYS A 310 -42.82 8.24 -20.88
N PHE A 311 -42.59 9.54 -21.08
CA PHE A 311 -43.57 10.60 -20.85
C PHE A 311 -44.71 10.68 -21.88
N MET A 312 -44.65 9.90 -22.97
CA MET A 312 -45.68 9.94 -24.02
C MET A 312 -46.08 8.58 -24.59
N ASP A 313 -45.14 7.66 -24.79
CA ASP A 313 -45.39 6.29 -25.24
C ASP A 313 -44.24 5.39 -24.77
N GLY A 314 -44.45 4.72 -23.62
CA GLY A 314 -43.50 3.73 -23.11
C GLY A 314 -43.43 2.46 -23.98
N SER A 315 -44.48 2.14 -24.75
CA SER A 315 -44.50 0.94 -25.61
C SER A 315 -43.64 1.11 -26.86
N ALA A 316 -43.58 2.32 -27.40
CA ALA A 316 -42.77 2.64 -28.57
C ALA A 316 -41.26 2.73 -28.27
N VAL A 317 -40.81 2.63 -27.01
CA VAL A 317 -39.39 2.74 -26.63
C VAL A 317 -38.54 1.71 -27.37
N MET A 318 -38.84 0.42 -27.21
CA MET A 318 -38.06 -0.64 -27.83
C MET A 318 -38.18 -0.65 -29.37
N ALA A 319 -39.36 -0.34 -29.91
CA ALA A 319 -39.58 -0.22 -31.34
C ALA A 319 -38.73 0.90 -31.99
N ASN A 320 -38.59 2.04 -31.30
CA ASN A 320 -37.68 3.10 -31.75
C ASN A 320 -36.21 2.72 -31.53
N MET A 321 -35.88 1.98 -30.47
CA MET A 321 -34.50 1.54 -30.24
C MET A 321 -34.00 0.61 -31.37
N MET A 322 -34.83 -0.36 -31.78
CA MET A 322 -34.56 -1.19 -32.96
C MET A 322 -34.45 -0.36 -34.25
N ARG A 323 -35.28 0.69 -34.41
CA ARG A 323 -35.15 1.65 -35.51
C ARG A 323 -33.81 2.39 -35.47
N MET A 324 -33.28 2.77 -34.30
CA MET A 324 -31.97 3.43 -34.18
C MET A 324 -30.82 2.49 -34.55
N GLY A 325 -30.85 1.24 -34.09
CA GLY A 325 -29.88 0.21 -34.48
C GLY A 325 -29.83 0.00 -35.99
N ALA A 326 -31.00 -0.10 -36.64
CA ALA A 326 -31.10 -0.21 -38.09
C ALA A 326 -30.64 1.07 -38.83
N LEU A 327 -30.93 2.27 -38.30
CA LEU A 327 -30.45 3.54 -38.88
C LEU A 327 -28.92 3.66 -38.83
N ALA A 328 -28.27 3.09 -37.81
CA ALA A 328 -26.80 3.04 -37.73
C ALA A 328 -26.17 2.21 -38.87
N ARG A 329 -26.94 1.44 -39.67
CA ARG A 329 -26.45 0.78 -40.90
C ARG A 329 -26.17 1.77 -42.04
N SER A 330 -26.77 2.97 -42.00
CA SER A 330 -26.54 4.02 -43.00
C SER A 330 -25.20 4.76 -42.86
N LEU A 331 -24.50 4.58 -41.73
CA LEU A 331 -23.24 5.26 -41.43
C LEU A 331 -22.08 4.57 -42.16
N GLN A 332 -21.57 5.19 -43.22
CA GLN A 332 -20.51 4.60 -44.04
C GLN A 332 -19.16 4.48 -43.31
N HIS A 333 -18.84 5.40 -42.39
CA HIS A 333 -17.56 5.35 -41.68
C HIS A 333 -17.59 4.30 -40.54
N PRO A 334 -16.73 3.27 -40.57
CA PRO A 334 -16.83 2.11 -39.65
C PRO A 334 -16.61 2.47 -38.18
N LEU A 335 -15.62 3.34 -37.89
CA LEU A 335 -15.34 3.86 -36.54
C LEU A 335 -16.54 4.62 -35.97
N VAL A 336 -17.10 5.55 -36.73
CA VAL A 336 -18.29 6.34 -36.35
C VAL A 336 -19.49 5.44 -36.11
N SER A 337 -19.73 4.47 -37.00
CA SER A 337 -20.80 3.47 -36.87
C SER A 337 -20.67 2.63 -35.60
N ASN A 338 -19.47 2.10 -35.33
CA ASN A 338 -19.18 1.29 -34.14
C ASN A 338 -19.46 2.06 -32.84
N TYR A 339 -18.93 3.28 -32.71
CA TYR A 339 -19.16 4.10 -31.53
C TYR A 339 -20.63 4.56 -31.40
N THR A 340 -21.32 4.84 -32.52
CA THR A 340 -22.76 5.14 -32.48
C THR A 340 -23.58 3.95 -31.99
N ARG A 341 -23.21 2.73 -32.41
CA ARG A 341 -23.81 1.48 -31.90
C ARG A 341 -23.48 1.27 -30.42
N CYS A 342 -22.28 1.60 -29.97
CA CYS A 342 -21.91 1.57 -28.55
C CYS A 342 -22.77 2.51 -27.69
N TYR A 343 -23.12 3.72 -28.19
CA TYR A 343 -24.03 4.62 -27.45
C TYR A 343 -25.47 4.09 -27.45
N ILE A 344 -25.93 3.48 -28.55
CA ILE A 344 -27.21 2.77 -28.61
C ILE A 344 -27.22 1.65 -27.55
N CYS A 345 -26.26 0.74 -27.56
CA CYS A 345 -26.16 -0.36 -26.59
C CYS A 345 -26.07 0.12 -25.13
N ARG A 346 -25.36 1.21 -24.84
CA ARG A 346 -25.33 1.85 -23.51
C ARG A 346 -26.71 2.31 -23.07
N VAL A 347 -27.47 2.97 -23.95
CA VAL A 347 -28.83 3.42 -23.65
C VAL A 347 -29.83 2.25 -23.63
N SER A 348 -29.55 1.14 -24.33
CA SER A 348 -30.32 -0.12 -24.24
C SER A 348 -30.34 -0.61 -22.78
N MET A 349 -29.15 -0.83 -22.21
CA MET A 349 -28.96 -1.31 -20.83
C MET A 349 -29.50 -0.35 -19.75
N ARG A 350 -29.67 0.94 -20.03
CA ARG A 350 -30.35 1.91 -19.13
C ARG A 350 -31.87 1.74 -19.09
N LEU A 351 -32.46 1.37 -20.22
CA LEU A 351 -33.91 1.32 -20.43
C LEU A 351 -34.46 -0.04 -20.02
N ASP A 352 -33.84 -1.10 -20.52
CA ASP A 352 -34.12 -2.49 -20.17
C ASP A 352 -32.84 -3.31 -20.42
N SER A 353 -32.25 -3.85 -19.35
CA SER A 353 -31.07 -4.73 -19.47
C SER A 353 -31.43 -6.18 -19.78
N SER A 354 -32.71 -6.57 -19.80
CA SER A 354 -33.14 -7.94 -20.08
C SER A 354 -33.37 -8.23 -21.57
N ASP A 355 -33.76 -7.23 -22.37
CA ASP A 355 -33.92 -7.37 -23.81
C ASP A 355 -32.59 -7.15 -24.56
N ARG A 356 -32.01 -8.25 -25.05
CA ARG A 356 -30.78 -8.25 -25.85
C ARG A 356 -31.00 -7.95 -27.34
N ALA A 357 -32.24 -7.80 -27.81
CA ALA A 357 -32.54 -7.66 -29.24
C ALA A 357 -31.92 -6.42 -29.92
N PRO A 358 -31.88 -5.22 -29.30
CA PRO A 358 -31.23 -4.05 -29.91
C PRO A 358 -29.72 -4.24 -30.01
N ASP A 359 -29.12 -4.84 -28.99
CA ASP A 359 -27.69 -5.07 -28.90
C ASP A 359 -27.24 -6.13 -29.92
N TRP A 360 -28.02 -7.21 -30.07
CA TRP A 360 -27.83 -8.19 -31.13
C TRP A 360 -28.02 -7.58 -32.53
N LEU A 361 -28.99 -6.70 -32.74
CA LEU A 361 -29.15 -5.96 -34.00
C LEU A 361 -27.92 -5.08 -34.26
N CYS A 362 -27.46 -4.33 -33.25
CA CYS A 362 -26.30 -3.46 -33.34
C CYS A 362 -25.02 -4.23 -33.69
N LEU A 363 -24.79 -5.40 -33.09
CA LEU A 363 -23.67 -6.29 -33.38
C LEU A 363 -23.80 -6.94 -34.77
N ASN A 364 -24.90 -7.64 -35.06
CA ASN A 364 -25.08 -8.41 -36.29
C ASN A 364 -25.01 -7.54 -37.55
N ASP A 365 -25.64 -6.35 -37.54
CA ASP A 365 -25.52 -5.40 -38.65
C ASP A 365 -24.09 -4.92 -38.84
N TRP A 366 -23.36 -4.62 -37.76
CA TRP A 366 -21.98 -4.15 -37.85
C TRP A 366 -21.08 -5.24 -38.46
N MET A 367 -21.23 -6.48 -37.99
CA MET A 367 -20.53 -7.66 -38.49
C MET A 367 -20.82 -7.97 -39.97
N GLN A 368 -21.98 -7.56 -40.49
CA GLN A 368 -22.35 -7.73 -41.90
C GLN A 368 -21.94 -6.55 -42.79
N THR A 369 -21.80 -5.34 -42.23
CA THR A 369 -21.59 -4.10 -43.01
C THR A 369 -20.11 -3.82 -43.32
N TYR A 370 -19.17 -4.25 -42.47
CA TYR A 370 -17.75 -3.88 -42.58
C TYR A 370 -16.82 -5.10 -42.62
N THR A 371 -15.80 -5.06 -43.49
CA THR A 371 -14.90 -6.21 -43.74
C THR A 371 -13.44 -5.98 -43.35
N ASN A 372 -12.82 -4.85 -43.74
CA ASN A 372 -11.38 -4.56 -43.50
C ASN A 372 -11.21 -3.29 -42.66
N GLN A 373 -10.64 -3.35 -41.44
CA GLN A 373 -10.66 -2.23 -40.49
C GLN A 373 -9.38 -2.03 -39.65
N PRO A 374 -9.09 -0.80 -39.17
CA PRO A 374 -8.05 -0.53 -38.17
C PRO A 374 -8.50 -1.03 -36.78
N VAL A 375 -8.11 -2.27 -36.48
CA VAL A 375 -8.59 -3.09 -35.36
C VAL A 375 -8.60 -2.37 -33.99
N PHE A 376 -7.44 -1.84 -33.55
CA PHE A 376 -7.25 -1.31 -32.19
C PHE A 376 -8.25 -0.19 -31.81
N LEU A 377 -8.60 0.68 -32.76
CA LEU A 377 -9.51 1.81 -32.52
C LEU A 377 -10.97 1.38 -32.36
N LEU A 378 -11.32 0.14 -32.70
CA LEU A 378 -12.69 -0.38 -32.61
C LEU A 378 -12.94 -1.18 -31.32
N TRP A 379 -11.89 -1.74 -30.71
CA TRP A 379 -12.00 -2.66 -29.57
C TRP A 379 -12.78 -2.12 -28.38
N PRO A 380 -12.64 -0.86 -27.89
CA PRO A 380 -13.34 -0.42 -26.69
C PRO A 380 -14.87 -0.37 -26.88
N ALA A 381 -15.32 0.07 -28.06
CA ALA A 381 -16.75 0.08 -28.40
C ALA A 381 -17.27 -1.33 -28.69
N LEU A 382 -16.52 -2.18 -29.41
CA LEU A 382 -16.93 -3.57 -29.66
C LEU A 382 -16.97 -4.42 -28.39
N GLN A 383 -16.03 -4.23 -27.47
CA GLN A 383 -16.00 -4.91 -26.18
C GLN A 383 -17.25 -4.56 -25.36
N TYR A 384 -17.66 -3.29 -25.35
CA TYR A 384 -18.88 -2.87 -24.64
C TYR A 384 -20.17 -3.34 -25.34
N ILE A 385 -20.23 -3.33 -26.68
CA ILE A 385 -21.37 -3.92 -27.43
C ILE A 385 -21.49 -5.42 -27.13
N VAL A 386 -20.36 -6.15 -27.15
CA VAL A 386 -20.34 -7.58 -26.81
C VAL A 386 -20.72 -7.81 -25.34
N GLN A 387 -20.30 -6.93 -24.43
CA GLN A 387 -20.72 -6.97 -23.03
C GLN A 387 -22.24 -6.89 -22.90
N CYS A 388 -22.90 -5.92 -23.56
CA CYS A 388 -24.37 -5.83 -23.61
C CYS A 388 -25.03 -7.08 -24.20
N VAL A 389 -24.51 -7.60 -25.33
CA VAL A 389 -25.01 -8.84 -25.97
C VAL A 389 -24.84 -10.08 -25.06
N SER A 390 -23.77 -10.13 -24.27
CA SER A 390 -23.42 -11.25 -23.39
C SER A 390 -24.12 -11.23 -22.03
N TYR A 391 -24.71 -10.11 -21.64
CA TYR A 391 -25.33 -9.95 -20.33
C TYR A 391 -26.50 -10.94 -20.16
N GLY A 392 -26.55 -11.62 -19.02
CA GLY A 392 -27.54 -12.68 -18.74
C GLY A 392 -27.40 -13.96 -19.58
N ALA A 393 -26.38 -14.11 -20.44
CA ALA A 393 -26.11 -15.35 -21.15
C ALA A 393 -25.55 -16.43 -20.21
N VAL A 394 -26.00 -17.68 -20.36
CA VAL A 394 -25.53 -18.82 -19.54
C VAL A 394 -25.13 -20.00 -20.42
N THR A 395 -25.90 -20.30 -21.46
CA THR A 395 -25.67 -21.46 -22.32
C THR A 395 -24.72 -21.14 -23.47
N TYR A 396 -24.02 -22.15 -24.01
CA TYR A 396 -23.22 -21.97 -25.23
C TYR A 396 -24.07 -21.41 -26.40
N ASN A 397 -25.32 -21.89 -26.49
CA ASN A 397 -26.27 -21.51 -27.54
C ASN A 397 -26.70 -20.04 -27.48
N ASP A 398 -26.73 -19.41 -26.29
CA ASP A 398 -27.07 -17.99 -26.13
C ASP A 398 -26.22 -17.06 -26.99
N LEU A 399 -24.94 -17.43 -27.20
CA LEU A 399 -23.95 -16.62 -27.93
C LEU A 399 -23.42 -17.33 -29.18
N LEU A 400 -24.09 -18.37 -29.68
CA LEU A 400 -23.63 -19.18 -30.81
C LEU A 400 -23.19 -18.35 -32.06
N PRO A 401 -23.94 -17.32 -32.52
CA PRO A 401 -23.50 -16.50 -33.65
C PRO A 401 -22.20 -15.74 -33.40
N LEU A 402 -21.91 -15.41 -32.13
CA LEU A 402 -20.70 -14.70 -31.72
C LEU A 402 -19.50 -15.65 -31.62
N TRP A 403 -19.71 -16.89 -31.16
CA TRP A 403 -18.72 -17.97 -31.29
C TRP A 403 -18.36 -18.23 -32.76
N GLU A 404 -19.36 -18.30 -33.65
CA GLU A 404 -19.15 -18.44 -35.10
C GLU A 404 -18.37 -17.25 -35.71
N TYR A 405 -18.70 -16.01 -35.33
CA TYR A 405 -17.97 -14.83 -35.79
C TYR A 405 -16.52 -14.76 -35.32
N CYS A 406 -16.21 -15.32 -34.14
CA CYS A 406 -14.83 -15.43 -33.66
C CYS A 406 -14.05 -16.57 -34.34
N GLY A 407 -14.73 -17.63 -34.78
CA GLY A 407 -14.14 -18.72 -35.57
C GLY A 407 -13.88 -18.35 -37.04
N ALA A 408 -14.67 -17.43 -37.60
CA ALA A 408 -14.51 -16.97 -38.97
C ALA A 408 -13.23 -16.13 -39.17
N GLN A 409 -12.25 -16.66 -39.92
CA GLN A 409 -10.92 -16.06 -40.14
C GLN A 409 -10.97 -14.56 -40.53
N ASN A 410 -11.87 -14.17 -41.42
CA ASN A 410 -12.04 -12.79 -41.90
C ASN A 410 -12.59 -11.81 -40.83
N ARG A 411 -12.97 -12.29 -39.64
CA ARG A 411 -13.67 -11.53 -38.58
C ARG A 411 -12.99 -11.65 -37.21
N ARG A 412 -12.38 -12.80 -36.94
CA ARG A 412 -11.62 -13.15 -35.73
C ARG A 412 -10.83 -11.98 -35.15
N ASN A 413 -9.91 -11.40 -35.93
CA ASN A 413 -8.96 -10.38 -35.48
C ASN A 413 -9.64 -9.14 -34.88
N VAL A 414 -10.88 -8.84 -35.28
CA VAL A 414 -11.65 -7.69 -34.79
C VAL A 414 -12.48 -8.05 -33.57
N VAL A 415 -13.11 -9.24 -33.56
CA VAL A 415 -14.11 -9.62 -32.54
C VAL A 415 -13.51 -10.38 -31.36
N LEU A 416 -12.53 -11.27 -31.58
CA LEU A 416 -12.10 -12.25 -30.57
C LEU A 416 -11.57 -11.60 -29.29
N CYS A 417 -10.72 -10.57 -29.39
CA CYS A 417 -10.23 -9.85 -28.21
C CYS A 417 -11.35 -9.09 -27.48
N SER A 418 -12.28 -8.47 -28.23
CA SER A 418 -13.47 -7.82 -27.66
C SER A 418 -14.47 -8.81 -27.05
N PHE A 419 -14.50 -10.07 -27.52
CA PHE A 419 -15.29 -11.16 -26.95
C PHE A 419 -14.69 -11.66 -25.65
N LEU A 420 -13.41 -12.07 -25.65
CA LEU A 420 -12.71 -12.55 -24.45
C LEU A 420 -12.73 -11.53 -23.32
N ASN A 421 -12.61 -10.24 -23.63
CA ASN A 421 -12.60 -9.16 -22.64
C ASN A 421 -13.98 -8.54 -22.35
N GLY A 422 -15.01 -8.85 -23.13
CA GLY A 422 -16.35 -8.26 -23.01
C GLY A 422 -17.37 -9.18 -22.33
N VAL A 423 -17.22 -10.49 -22.48
CA VAL A 423 -18.14 -11.48 -21.91
C VAL A 423 -17.99 -11.62 -20.39
N SER A 424 -19.09 -11.91 -19.69
CA SER A 424 -19.07 -12.17 -18.25
C SER A 424 -18.06 -13.28 -17.87
N LYS A 425 -17.30 -13.03 -16.80
CA LYS A 425 -16.28 -13.96 -16.29
C LYS A 425 -16.86 -15.33 -15.88
N PHE A 426 -18.11 -15.36 -15.42
CA PHE A 426 -18.82 -16.58 -15.08
C PHE A 426 -19.14 -17.44 -16.32
N TYR A 427 -19.55 -16.79 -17.43
CA TYR A 427 -19.74 -17.50 -18.70
C TYR A 427 -18.42 -18.06 -19.23
N LEU A 428 -17.34 -17.28 -19.12
CA LEU A 428 -16.02 -17.68 -19.58
C LEU A 428 -15.36 -18.78 -18.72
N SER A 429 -15.75 -18.94 -17.44
CA SER A 429 -15.30 -20.08 -16.62
C SER A 429 -15.97 -21.40 -17.02
N GLU A 430 -17.28 -21.39 -17.28
CA GLU A 430 -18.01 -22.57 -17.74
C GLU A 430 -17.51 -23.04 -19.11
N HIS A 431 -17.43 -22.14 -20.09
CA HIS A 431 -17.04 -22.44 -21.48
C HIS A 431 -15.53 -22.29 -21.73
N CYS A 432 -14.70 -22.52 -20.71
CA CYS A 432 -13.25 -22.27 -20.76
C CYS A 432 -12.46 -23.18 -21.72
N LEU A 433 -12.92 -24.42 -21.94
CA LEU A 433 -12.29 -25.32 -22.92
C LEU A 433 -12.62 -24.87 -24.36
N GLU A 434 -13.83 -24.38 -24.59
CA GLU A 434 -14.35 -23.90 -25.87
C GLU A 434 -13.64 -22.60 -26.26
N ALA A 435 -13.50 -21.67 -25.32
CA ALA A 435 -12.67 -20.47 -25.48
C ALA A 435 -11.20 -20.82 -25.80
N THR A 436 -10.65 -21.84 -25.15
CA THR A 436 -9.28 -22.29 -25.44
C THR A 436 -9.16 -22.84 -26.85
N LYS A 437 -10.02 -23.78 -27.26
CA LYS A 437 -10.04 -24.37 -28.62
C LYS A 437 -10.17 -23.27 -29.69
N LEU A 438 -11.16 -22.38 -29.52
CA LEU A 438 -11.40 -21.23 -30.40
C LEU A 438 -10.13 -20.42 -30.63
N VAL A 439 -9.35 -20.15 -29.57
CA VAL A 439 -8.11 -19.40 -29.69
C VAL A 439 -6.99 -20.26 -30.30
N THR A 440 -6.84 -21.54 -29.93
CA THR A 440 -5.67 -22.36 -30.32
C THR A 440 -5.78 -23.07 -31.67
N ASP A 441 -6.99 -23.27 -32.20
CA ASP A 441 -7.23 -24.07 -33.41
C ASP A 441 -7.18 -23.25 -34.71
N ALA A 442 -6.77 -21.97 -34.64
CA ALA A 442 -6.57 -21.10 -35.79
C ALA A 442 -5.18 -21.26 -36.46
N ASP A 443 -5.13 -20.99 -37.77
CA ASP A 443 -3.91 -21.10 -38.58
C ASP A 443 -2.82 -20.11 -38.13
N GLU A 444 -3.20 -18.85 -37.88
CA GLU A 444 -2.35 -17.81 -37.29
C GLU A 444 -2.94 -17.37 -35.94
N VAL A 445 -2.24 -17.71 -34.84
CA VAL A 445 -2.61 -17.29 -33.48
C VAL A 445 -1.74 -16.09 -33.09
N THR A 446 -2.36 -14.97 -32.74
CA THR A 446 -1.61 -13.76 -32.38
C THR A 446 -1.18 -13.78 -30.91
N SER A 447 -0.14 -13.01 -30.57
CA SER A 447 0.23 -12.83 -29.16
C SER A 447 -0.87 -12.12 -28.36
N GLU A 448 -1.64 -11.23 -29.00
CA GLU A 448 -2.67 -10.40 -28.35
C GLU A 448 -3.89 -11.24 -27.94
N GLU A 449 -4.30 -12.21 -28.77
CA GLU A 449 -5.33 -13.20 -28.43
C GLU A 449 -4.92 -14.05 -27.22
N LEU A 450 -3.66 -14.50 -27.16
CA LEU A 450 -3.15 -15.29 -26.04
C LEU A 450 -2.99 -14.45 -24.76
N CYS A 451 -2.62 -13.17 -24.88
CA CYS A 451 -2.63 -12.23 -23.76
C CYS A 451 -4.06 -12.08 -23.19
N ALA A 452 -5.04 -11.76 -24.04
CA ALA A 452 -6.44 -11.56 -23.63
C ALA A 452 -7.04 -12.83 -23.00
N LEU A 453 -6.83 -14.01 -23.57
CA LEU A 453 -7.27 -15.28 -22.97
C LEU A 453 -6.63 -15.49 -21.58
N GLY A 454 -5.33 -15.24 -21.47
CA GLY A 454 -4.56 -15.43 -20.24
C GLY A 454 -4.96 -14.47 -19.12
N GLU A 455 -5.14 -13.18 -19.40
CA GLU A 455 -5.53 -12.16 -18.41
C GLU A 455 -6.88 -12.49 -17.78
N ASN A 456 -7.86 -12.88 -18.61
CA ASN A 456 -9.16 -13.28 -18.11
C ASN A 456 -9.06 -14.58 -17.28
N PHE A 457 -8.37 -15.61 -17.78
CA PHE A 457 -8.21 -16.89 -17.09
C PHE A 457 -7.43 -16.78 -15.75
N CYS A 458 -6.48 -15.86 -15.64
CA CYS A 458 -5.80 -15.56 -14.37
C CYS A 458 -6.74 -14.88 -13.36
N SER A 459 -7.66 -14.05 -13.85
CA SER A 459 -8.67 -13.37 -13.03
C SER A 459 -9.91 -14.22 -12.66
N ILE A 460 -9.98 -15.45 -13.16
CA ILE A 460 -11.08 -16.41 -13.00
C ILE A 460 -10.63 -17.57 -12.09
N GLU A 461 -11.57 -18.33 -11.52
CA GLU A 461 -11.30 -19.65 -10.93
C GLU A 461 -11.65 -20.76 -11.93
N ILE A 462 -10.63 -21.48 -12.43
CA ILE A 462 -10.82 -22.56 -13.41
C ILE A 462 -10.81 -23.93 -12.73
N ASP A 463 -11.72 -24.81 -13.15
CA ASP A 463 -11.87 -26.18 -12.63
C ASP A 463 -10.61 -27.04 -12.87
N GLU A 464 -10.21 -27.84 -11.88
CA GLU A 464 -8.91 -28.55 -11.87
C GLU A 464 -8.68 -29.45 -13.07
N LYS A 465 -9.76 -30.06 -13.55
CA LYS A 465 -9.82 -30.95 -14.72
C LYS A 465 -9.30 -30.25 -15.99
N HIS A 466 -9.58 -28.95 -16.13
CA HIS A 466 -9.35 -28.19 -17.35
C HIS A 466 -7.96 -27.54 -17.38
N ARG A 467 -7.44 -27.08 -16.22
CA ARG A 467 -6.17 -26.34 -16.08
C ARG A 467 -5.03 -26.94 -16.93
N LYS A 468 -4.77 -28.24 -16.79
CA LYS A 468 -3.67 -28.94 -17.47
C LYS A 468 -3.86 -29.11 -18.98
N GLN A 469 -5.11 -29.25 -19.43
CA GLN A 469 -5.43 -29.29 -20.86
C GLN A 469 -5.26 -27.91 -21.51
N ILE A 470 -5.72 -26.86 -20.83
CA ILE A 470 -5.59 -25.47 -21.27
C ILE A 470 -4.11 -25.12 -21.46
N LEU A 471 -3.29 -25.27 -20.41
CA LEU A 471 -1.87 -24.95 -20.46
C LEU A 471 -1.13 -25.74 -21.55
N LYS A 472 -1.38 -27.05 -21.68
CA LYS A 472 -0.76 -27.90 -22.72
C LYS A 472 -1.15 -27.50 -24.14
N THR A 473 -2.31 -26.88 -24.34
CA THR A 473 -2.79 -26.48 -25.67
C THR A 473 -2.29 -25.08 -26.01
N VAL A 474 -2.44 -24.13 -25.10
CA VAL A 474 -1.93 -22.75 -25.27
C VAL A 474 -0.40 -22.72 -25.42
N TRP A 475 0.36 -23.49 -24.63
CA TRP A 475 1.82 -23.47 -24.69
C TRP A 475 2.37 -23.92 -26.05
N LYS A 476 1.65 -24.78 -26.79
CA LYS A 476 2.02 -25.13 -28.18
C LYS A 476 1.92 -23.91 -29.11
N CYS A 477 0.93 -23.05 -28.91
CA CYS A 477 0.72 -21.87 -29.74
C CYS A 477 1.67 -20.73 -29.33
N ILE A 478 1.95 -20.54 -28.03
CA ILE A 478 3.01 -19.64 -27.56
C ILE A 478 4.35 -19.99 -28.25
N ASN A 479 4.70 -21.27 -28.31
CA ASN A 479 5.94 -21.75 -28.93
C ASN A 479 5.98 -21.59 -30.48
N ARG A 480 4.89 -21.18 -31.13
CA ARG A 480 4.86 -20.84 -32.57
C ARG A 480 5.08 -19.34 -32.83
N ILE A 481 5.05 -18.49 -31.81
CA ILE A 481 5.19 -17.03 -31.97
C ILE A 481 6.62 -16.68 -32.36
N VAL A 482 6.81 -16.28 -33.62
CA VAL A 482 8.10 -15.81 -34.18
C VAL A 482 8.64 -14.53 -33.52
N PRO A 483 7.85 -13.45 -33.31
CA PRO A 483 8.37 -12.23 -32.67
C PRO A 483 8.58 -12.43 -31.16
N VAL A 484 9.84 -12.41 -30.72
CA VAL A 484 10.22 -12.66 -29.31
C VAL A 484 9.55 -11.70 -28.32
N LYS A 485 9.25 -10.45 -28.72
CA LYS A 485 8.45 -9.52 -27.90
C LYS A 485 7.04 -10.07 -27.60
N GLY A 486 6.37 -10.64 -28.61
CA GLY A 486 5.03 -11.23 -28.49
C GLY A 486 5.03 -12.57 -27.73
N PHE A 487 6.08 -13.38 -27.92
CA PHE A 487 6.33 -14.56 -27.09
C PHE A 487 6.47 -14.15 -25.61
N LEU A 488 7.33 -13.17 -25.30
CA LEU A 488 7.57 -12.72 -23.93
C LEU A 488 6.35 -12.04 -23.28
N SER A 489 5.51 -11.31 -24.02
CA SER A 489 4.26 -10.76 -23.47
C SER A 489 3.25 -11.85 -23.13
N ALA A 490 3.06 -12.83 -24.01
CA ALA A 490 2.19 -13.98 -23.74
C ALA A 490 2.72 -14.81 -22.56
N VAL A 491 4.03 -15.09 -22.52
CA VAL A 491 4.69 -15.76 -21.39
C VAL A 491 4.50 -14.98 -20.09
N ASN A 492 4.65 -13.65 -20.07
CA ASN A 492 4.48 -12.84 -18.85
C ASN A 492 3.12 -13.04 -18.17
N ILE A 493 2.05 -13.18 -18.96
CA ILE A 493 0.68 -13.39 -18.47
C ILE A 493 0.48 -14.87 -18.11
N TRP A 494 0.85 -15.80 -18.99
CA TRP A 494 0.66 -17.24 -18.73
C TRP A 494 1.56 -17.79 -17.61
N MET A 495 2.64 -17.10 -17.25
CA MET A 495 3.41 -17.40 -16.04
C MET A 495 2.64 -17.11 -14.75
N GLU A 496 1.69 -16.18 -14.75
CA GLU A 496 0.75 -16.03 -13.62
C GLU A 496 -0.11 -17.30 -13.48
N PHE A 497 -0.69 -17.77 -14.58
CA PHE A 497 -1.50 -18.98 -14.62
C PHE A 497 -0.72 -20.22 -14.14
N VAL A 498 0.54 -20.36 -14.56
CA VAL A 498 1.44 -21.44 -14.11
C VAL A 498 1.68 -21.35 -12.60
N VAL A 499 2.01 -20.18 -12.08
CA VAL A 499 2.35 -19.96 -10.67
C VAL A 499 1.14 -20.03 -9.73
N LYS A 500 -0.05 -19.66 -10.21
CA LYS A 500 -1.32 -19.74 -9.47
C LYS A 500 -1.82 -21.19 -9.30
N TYR A 501 -1.54 -22.07 -10.26
CA TYR A 501 -2.23 -23.37 -10.38
C TYR A 501 -1.36 -24.62 -10.43
N PHE A 502 -0.04 -24.51 -10.62
CA PHE A 502 0.85 -25.66 -10.83
C PHE A 502 2.04 -25.66 -9.87
N THR A 503 2.76 -26.79 -9.81
CA THR A 503 3.90 -26.97 -8.91
C THR A 503 5.15 -26.22 -9.40
N THR A 504 6.07 -25.94 -8.48
CA THR A 504 7.39 -25.35 -8.77
C THR A 504 8.22 -26.17 -9.78
N ASN A 505 7.97 -27.47 -9.89
CA ASN A 505 8.56 -28.33 -10.92
C ASN A 505 8.05 -28.00 -12.33
N GLU A 506 6.73 -27.79 -12.51
CA GLU A 506 6.16 -27.42 -13.82
C GLU A 506 6.57 -25.97 -14.19
N LEU A 507 6.63 -25.06 -13.22
CA LEU A 507 7.26 -23.74 -13.37
C LEU A 507 8.71 -23.84 -13.85
N GLY A 508 9.51 -24.75 -13.29
CA GLY A 508 10.91 -24.96 -13.68
C GLY A 508 11.09 -25.51 -15.09
N ILE A 509 10.20 -26.38 -15.57
CA ILE A 509 10.21 -26.88 -16.96
C ILE A 509 9.90 -25.74 -17.93
N ILE A 510 8.90 -24.92 -17.61
CA ILE A 510 8.48 -23.79 -18.43
C ILE A 510 9.56 -22.69 -18.45
N LEU A 511 10.12 -22.34 -17.29
CA LEU A 511 11.17 -21.33 -17.20
C LEU A 511 12.46 -21.76 -17.89
N ASP A 512 12.78 -23.06 -17.94
CA ASP A 512 13.95 -23.57 -18.67
C ASP A 512 13.75 -23.49 -20.20
N HIS A 513 12.51 -23.65 -20.67
CA HIS A 513 12.18 -23.40 -22.07
C HIS A 513 12.34 -21.92 -22.44
N VAL A 514 11.81 -21.00 -21.62
CA VAL A 514 11.97 -19.54 -21.80
C VAL A 514 13.45 -19.16 -21.75
N LEU A 515 14.21 -19.68 -20.77
CA LEU A 515 15.65 -19.50 -20.63
C LEU A 515 16.39 -19.92 -21.91
N ARG A 516 16.08 -21.10 -22.48
CA ARG A 516 16.67 -21.57 -23.75
C ARG A 516 16.30 -20.69 -24.94
N MET A 517 15.05 -20.26 -25.07
CA MET A 517 14.60 -19.41 -26.19
C MET A 517 15.28 -18.03 -26.19
N VAL A 518 15.48 -17.43 -25.01
CA VAL A 518 15.96 -16.04 -24.89
C VAL A 518 17.50 -15.95 -24.77
N THR A 519 18.18 -17.03 -24.34
CA THR A 519 19.65 -17.10 -24.36
C THR A 519 20.22 -17.34 -25.76
N GLN A 520 19.48 -18.02 -26.64
CA GLN A 520 19.80 -18.09 -28.06
C GLN A 520 19.94 -16.67 -28.64
N ASN A 521 21.02 -16.44 -29.38
CA ASN A 521 21.38 -15.14 -29.97
C ASN A 521 21.43 -13.94 -28.99
N LYS A 522 21.48 -14.17 -27.67
CA LYS A 522 21.52 -13.16 -26.60
C LYS A 522 20.34 -12.16 -26.61
N ILE A 523 19.16 -12.59 -27.05
CA ILE A 523 18.00 -11.69 -27.24
C ILE A 523 17.51 -11.06 -25.91
N TYR A 524 17.88 -11.63 -24.74
CA TYR A 524 17.61 -11.03 -23.42
C TYR A 524 18.05 -9.56 -23.31
N GLU A 525 19.13 -9.14 -23.98
CA GLU A 525 19.68 -7.78 -23.84
C GLU A 525 18.75 -6.68 -24.39
N LEU A 526 17.79 -7.05 -25.26
CA LEU A 526 16.78 -6.14 -25.82
C LEU A 526 15.45 -6.10 -25.03
N HIS A 527 15.25 -7.04 -24.10
CA HIS A 527 13.94 -7.31 -23.50
C HIS A 527 13.95 -7.41 -21.97
N TYR A 528 14.97 -6.85 -21.30
CA TYR A 528 15.12 -6.90 -19.85
C TYR A 528 13.89 -6.42 -19.05
N GLU A 529 13.12 -5.42 -19.51
CA GLU A 529 11.90 -4.99 -18.78
C GLU A 529 10.81 -6.08 -18.78
N LEU A 530 10.60 -6.78 -19.91
CA LEU A 530 9.64 -7.91 -19.97
C LEU A 530 10.12 -9.10 -19.14
N LEU A 531 11.42 -9.38 -19.14
CA LEU A 531 12.01 -10.43 -18.30
C LEU A 531 11.92 -10.07 -16.81
N THR A 532 12.09 -8.79 -16.46
CA THR A 532 11.90 -8.27 -15.09
C THR A 532 10.44 -8.38 -14.66
N SER A 533 9.50 -8.12 -15.58
CA SER A 533 8.07 -8.35 -15.37
C SER A 533 7.77 -9.83 -15.09
N ILE A 534 8.35 -10.77 -15.86
CA ILE A 534 8.20 -12.21 -15.61
C ILE A 534 8.68 -12.60 -14.20
N VAL A 535 9.84 -12.09 -13.74
CA VAL A 535 10.28 -12.31 -12.35
C VAL A 535 9.26 -11.73 -11.37
N LYS A 536 8.76 -10.51 -11.60
CA LYS A 536 7.77 -9.88 -10.74
C LYS A 536 6.49 -10.73 -10.64
N THR A 537 5.92 -11.18 -11.76
CA THR A 537 4.72 -12.04 -11.78
C THR A 537 4.94 -13.33 -10.97
N ILE A 538 6.09 -14.00 -11.13
CA ILE A 538 6.43 -15.17 -10.32
C ILE A 538 6.45 -14.83 -8.83
N MET A 539 7.12 -13.74 -8.43
CA MET A 539 7.28 -13.37 -7.03
C MET A 539 5.99 -12.82 -6.38
N ASP A 540 5.15 -12.10 -7.13
CA ASP A 540 3.89 -11.54 -6.64
C ASP A 540 2.77 -12.60 -6.52
N HIS A 541 2.78 -13.66 -7.34
CA HIS A 541 1.71 -14.68 -7.31
C HIS A 541 2.10 -16.01 -6.62
N SER A 542 3.40 -16.31 -6.46
CA SER A 542 3.85 -17.55 -5.79
C SER A 542 3.46 -17.63 -4.31
N THR A 543 3.02 -18.81 -3.88
CA THR A 543 2.73 -19.13 -2.47
C THR A 543 4.02 -19.55 -1.73
N ASP A 544 4.76 -20.50 -2.30
CA ASP A 544 6.05 -20.99 -1.79
C ASP A 544 7.22 -20.30 -2.50
N ILE A 545 7.62 -19.12 -2.00
CA ILE A 545 8.84 -18.44 -2.47
C ILE A 545 10.11 -19.28 -2.22
N PRO A 546 10.35 -19.89 -1.04
CA PRO A 546 11.51 -20.74 -0.79
C PRO A 546 11.78 -21.78 -1.89
N ALA A 547 10.77 -22.55 -2.30
CA ALA A 547 10.91 -23.55 -3.35
C ALA A 547 11.16 -22.94 -4.75
N VAL A 548 10.71 -21.70 -5.00
CA VAL A 548 11.06 -20.95 -6.23
C VAL A 548 12.51 -20.45 -6.21
N LEU A 549 13.02 -20.00 -5.05
CA LEU A 549 14.42 -19.56 -4.94
C LEU A 549 15.42 -20.72 -5.03
N GLN A 550 15.06 -21.89 -4.49
CA GLN A 550 15.88 -23.10 -4.56
C GLN A 550 15.93 -23.78 -5.94
N LEU A 551 15.13 -23.32 -6.89
CA LEU A 551 15.04 -23.88 -8.24
C LEU A 551 16.23 -23.43 -9.11
N ASP A 552 17.14 -24.34 -9.47
CA ASP A 552 18.34 -24.06 -10.28
C ASP A 552 18.04 -23.28 -11.58
N THR A 553 16.89 -23.54 -12.22
CA THR A 553 16.43 -22.80 -13.39
C THR A 553 16.10 -21.34 -13.09
N PHE A 554 15.51 -21.06 -11.93
CA PHE A 554 15.21 -19.69 -11.51
C PHE A 554 16.50 -18.93 -11.18
N VAL A 555 17.44 -19.56 -10.48
CA VAL A 555 18.79 -18.99 -10.25
C VAL A 555 19.45 -18.61 -11.58
N ARG A 556 19.57 -19.57 -12.51
CA ARG A 556 20.11 -19.36 -13.87
C ARG A 556 19.39 -18.24 -14.65
N PHE A 557 18.07 -18.08 -14.45
CA PHE A 557 17.30 -17.00 -15.06
C PHE A 557 17.61 -15.63 -14.43
N THR A 558 17.75 -15.54 -13.09
CA THR A 558 18.11 -14.29 -12.40
C THR A 558 19.55 -13.81 -12.69
N ASP A 559 20.46 -14.71 -13.06
CA ASP A 559 21.84 -14.35 -13.42
C ASP A 559 22.01 -13.88 -14.88
N LEU A 560 20.96 -13.97 -15.72
CA LEU A 560 20.94 -13.33 -17.05
C LEU A 560 21.03 -11.80 -16.97
N PHE A 561 20.46 -11.20 -15.92
CA PHE A 561 20.31 -9.76 -15.81
C PHE A 561 21.65 -9.05 -15.60
N ARG A 562 21.83 -7.89 -16.24
CA ARG A 562 23.07 -7.10 -16.23
C ARG A 562 22.77 -5.63 -15.96
N LYS A 563 23.81 -4.88 -15.54
CA LYS A 563 23.69 -3.47 -15.14
C LYS A 563 22.58 -3.30 -14.10
N ASP A 564 21.84 -2.19 -14.16
CA ASP A 564 20.82 -1.74 -13.20
C ASP A 564 19.68 -2.75 -13.00
N TYR A 565 19.43 -3.62 -14.00
CA TYR A 565 18.45 -4.69 -13.87
C TYR A 565 18.81 -5.72 -12.79
N LYS A 566 20.08 -5.88 -12.42
CA LYS A 566 20.47 -6.69 -11.24
C LYS A 566 19.90 -6.10 -9.95
N LYS A 567 19.99 -4.77 -9.77
CA LYS A 567 19.38 -4.04 -8.63
C LYS A 567 17.85 -4.19 -8.67
N LYS A 568 17.21 -3.92 -9.82
CA LYS A 568 15.74 -4.09 -9.99
C LYS A 568 15.25 -5.49 -9.61
N VAL A 569 15.86 -6.55 -10.17
CA VAL A 569 15.44 -7.93 -9.95
C VAL A 569 15.68 -8.38 -8.51
N ALA A 570 16.82 -8.05 -7.91
CA ALA A 570 17.08 -8.39 -6.51
C ALA A 570 16.14 -7.65 -5.54
N LEU A 571 15.79 -6.38 -5.81
CA LEU A 571 14.78 -5.64 -5.05
C LEU A 571 13.40 -6.29 -5.13
N ILE A 572 12.96 -6.71 -6.32
CA ILE A 572 11.68 -7.42 -6.52
C ILE A 572 11.66 -8.74 -5.72
N ILE A 573 12.73 -9.53 -5.82
CA ILE A 573 12.83 -10.83 -5.14
C ILE A 573 12.81 -10.65 -3.62
N LEU A 574 13.64 -9.77 -3.07
CA LEU A 574 13.77 -9.59 -1.62
C LEU A 574 12.56 -8.89 -1.01
N SER A 575 11.95 -7.91 -1.69
CA SER A 575 10.72 -7.27 -1.20
C SER A 575 9.53 -8.25 -1.16
N ALA A 576 9.36 -9.10 -2.17
CA ALA A 576 8.35 -10.16 -2.15
C ALA A 576 8.62 -11.22 -1.05
N PHE A 577 9.87 -11.68 -0.92
CA PHE A 577 10.29 -12.60 0.14
C PHE A 577 10.00 -12.01 1.53
N VAL A 578 10.38 -10.77 1.80
CA VAL A 578 10.12 -10.07 3.07
C VAL A 578 8.61 -9.87 3.30
N LYS A 579 7.83 -9.52 2.27
CA LYS A 579 6.38 -9.29 2.38
C LYS A 579 5.58 -10.55 2.69
N LYS A 580 5.94 -11.70 2.10
CA LYS A 580 5.19 -12.96 2.21
C LYS A 580 5.68 -13.92 3.30
N THR A 581 6.96 -13.89 3.68
CA THR A 581 7.51 -14.81 4.68
C THR A 581 7.53 -14.23 6.09
N ARG A 582 7.29 -15.08 7.11
CA ARG A 582 7.34 -14.71 8.53
C ARG A 582 8.79 -14.67 9.04
N ARG A 583 9.07 -13.81 10.04
CA ARG A 583 10.38 -13.80 10.73
C ARG A 583 10.66 -15.15 11.38
N GLY A 584 11.91 -15.59 11.34
CA GLY A 584 12.33 -16.88 11.93
C GLY A 584 11.55 -18.10 11.42
N LEU A 585 11.35 -18.21 10.10
CA LEU A 585 10.65 -19.35 9.50
C LEU A 585 11.60 -20.44 8.96
N PHE A 586 12.82 -20.07 8.57
CA PHE A 586 13.72 -20.97 7.82
C PHE A 586 15.00 -21.33 8.57
N SER A 587 15.48 -22.56 8.35
CA SER A 587 16.75 -23.10 8.86
C SER A 587 17.65 -23.68 7.73
N ASP A 588 17.20 -23.65 6.47
CA ASP A 588 17.94 -24.20 5.34
C ASP A 588 19.10 -23.28 4.92
N LEU A 589 20.33 -23.81 5.03
CA LEU A 589 21.57 -23.13 4.72
C LEU A 589 21.75 -22.82 3.21
N LYS A 590 21.10 -23.57 2.31
CA LYS A 590 21.12 -23.29 0.86
C LYS A 590 20.29 -22.06 0.54
N LEU A 591 19.06 -22.00 1.06
CA LEU A 591 18.18 -20.83 0.94
C LEU A 591 18.85 -19.60 1.56
N ALA A 592 19.53 -19.79 2.68
CA ALA A 592 20.26 -18.73 3.37
C ALA A 592 21.38 -18.12 2.50
N HIS A 593 22.20 -18.96 1.84
CA HIS A 593 23.23 -18.48 0.92
C HIS A 593 22.65 -17.82 -0.36
N GLN A 594 21.57 -18.36 -0.93
CA GLN A 594 20.89 -17.72 -2.07
C GLN A 594 20.34 -16.33 -1.71
N VAL A 595 19.76 -16.17 -0.51
CA VAL A 595 19.32 -14.86 -0.02
C VAL A 595 20.51 -13.92 0.22
N ILE A 596 21.65 -14.40 0.72
CA ILE A 596 22.89 -13.60 0.79
C ILE A 596 23.32 -13.10 -0.59
N GLU A 597 23.26 -13.93 -1.64
CA GLU A 597 23.60 -13.48 -3.00
C GLU A 597 22.69 -12.36 -3.50
N PHE A 598 21.37 -12.44 -3.25
CA PHE A 598 20.46 -11.34 -3.59
C PHE A 598 20.71 -10.10 -2.73
N CYS A 599 20.98 -10.25 -1.43
CA CYS A 599 21.35 -9.12 -0.57
C CYS A 599 22.64 -8.45 -1.03
N LYS A 600 23.64 -9.24 -1.45
CA LYS A 600 24.87 -8.74 -2.07
C LYS A 600 24.63 -8.04 -3.40
N LYS A 601 23.78 -8.60 -4.28
CA LYS A 601 23.36 -7.99 -5.55
C LYS A 601 22.70 -6.61 -5.36
N ILE A 602 22.11 -6.30 -4.19
CA ILE A 602 21.66 -4.93 -3.83
C ILE A 602 22.78 -4.12 -3.14
N HIS A 603 23.48 -4.68 -2.15
CA HIS A 603 24.58 -4.00 -1.45
C HIS A 603 25.64 -3.45 -2.42
N ASP A 604 26.08 -4.25 -3.39
CA ASP A 604 27.08 -3.88 -4.40
C ASP A 604 26.56 -2.82 -5.40
N SER A 605 25.27 -2.46 -5.33
CA SER A 605 24.65 -1.36 -6.10
C SER A 605 24.53 -0.04 -5.32
N VAL A 606 24.88 -0.05 -4.03
CA VAL A 606 25.03 1.16 -3.21
C VAL A 606 26.45 1.70 -3.43
N THR A 607 26.55 2.96 -3.84
CA THR A 607 27.84 3.60 -4.16
C THR A 607 28.04 4.86 -3.30
N VAL A 608 29.22 5.47 -3.39
CA VAL A 608 29.54 6.74 -2.72
C VAL A 608 28.61 7.89 -3.15
N PHE A 609 27.89 7.74 -4.27
CA PHE A 609 26.92 8.71 -4.79
C PHE A 609 25.45 8.39 -4.44
N SER A 610 25.18 7.28 -3.74
CA SER A 610 23.82 6.96 -3.27
C SER A 610 23.38 7.90 -2.14
N THR A 611 22.11 8.26 -2.10
CA THR A 611 21.56 9.10 -1.01
C THR A 611 21.53 8.33 0.31
N GLU A 612 21.56 9.04 1.45
CA GLU A 612 21.39 8.39 2.76
C GLU A 612 20.06 7.61 2.87
N GLU A 613 19.02 8.05 2.17
CA GLU A 613 17.71 7.40 2.14
C GLU A 613 17.78 6.06 1.38
N GLU A 614 18.43 6.01 0.21
CA GLU A 614 18.71 4.74 -0.48
C GLU A 614 19.52 3.76 0.39
N VAL A 615 20.54 4.25 1.11
CA VAL A 615 21.36 3.42 2.00
C VAL A 615 20.50 2.85 3.14
N LYS A 616 19.62 3.65 3.74
CA LYS A 616 18.72 3.24 4.83
C LYS A 616 17.66 2.23 4.36
N ASP A 617 17.03 2.46 3.21
CA ASP A 617 16.03 1.55 2.63
C ASP A 617 16.64 0.20 2.24
N VAL A 618 17.80 0.21 1.57
CA VAL A 618 18.54 -1.03 1.25
C VAL A 618 18.93 -1.77 2.51
N SER A 619 19.45 -1.07 3.53
CA SER A 619 19.83 -1.67 4.80
C SER A 619 18.64 -2.31 5.51
N LEU A 620 17.50 -1.60 5.58
CA LEU A 620 16.28 -2.10 6.21
C LEU A 620 15.70 -3.34 5.49
N LEU A 621 15.76 -3.36 4.15
CA LEU A 621 15.34 -4.52 3.36
C LEU A 621 16.25 -5.72 3.58
N VAL A 622 17.58 -5.53 3.58
CA VAL A 622 18.56 -6.59 3.85
C VAL A 622 18.40 -7.14 5.27
N GLN A 623 18.36 -6.28 6.29
CA GLN A 623 18.11 -6.69 7.68
C GLN A 623 16.80 -7.46 7.81
N SER A 624 15.74 -7.01 7.12
CA SER A 624 14.44 -7.71 7.09
C SER A 624 14.51 -9.08 6.43
N ALA A 625 15.31 -9.26 5.38
CA ALA A 625 15.51 -10.57 4.75
C ALA A 625 16.31 -11.53 5.66
N LEU A 626 17.36 -11.04 6.33
CA LEU A 626 18.17 -11.82 7.28
C LEU A 626 17.39 -12.22 8.55
N ASP A 627 16.36 -11.45 8.92
CA ASP A 627 15.39 -11.76 9.99
C ASP A 627 14.45 -12.95 9.68
N ARG A 628 14.47 -13.49 8.44
CA ARG A 628 13.65 -14.66 8.06
C ARG A 628 14.27 -16.00 8.49
N PHE A 629 15.56 -16.02 8.84
CA PHE A 629 16.29 -17.22 9.29
C PHE A 629 16.34 -17.35 10.81
N GLN A 630 16.07 -18.55 11.32
CA GLN A 630 15.99 -18.84 12.76
C GLN A 630 17.36 -18.74 13.44
N VAL A 631 17.39 -18.15 14.64
CA VAL A 631 18.60 -17.98 15.46
C VAL A 631 18.92 -19.22 16.31
N GLU A 632 17.97 -20.15 16.45
CA GLU A 632 17.85 -20.93 17.70
C GLU A 632 18.03 -22.44 17.60
N MET A 633 17.96 -23.02 16.39
CA MET A 633 17.96 -24.47 16.21
C MET A 633 19.37 -25.06 16.12
N GLU A 634 20.28 -24.42 15.40
CA GLU A 634 21.67 -24.85 15.23
C GLU A 634 22.62 -23.65 15.28
N PRO A 635 23.42 -23.47 16.35
CA PRO A 635 24.24 -22.27 16.53
C PRO A 635 25.44 -22.21 15.56
N GLU A 636 25.98 -23.37 15.16
CA GLU A 636 27.15 -23.46 14.28
C GLU A 636 26.85 -23.01 12.85
N ARG A 637 25.75 -23.51 12.25
CA ARG A 637 25.28 -23.05 10.93
C ARG A 637 24.89 -21.57 10.94
N LEU A 638 24.40 -21.03 12.08
CA LEU A 638 24.13 -19.60 12.19
C LEU A 638 25.42 -18.76 12.23
N LEU A 639 26.46 -19.23 12.93
CA LEU A 639 27.77 -18.56 12.93
C LEU A 639 28.36 -18.55 11.51
N GLU A 640 28.34 -19.67 10.80
CA GLU A 640 28.74 -19.76 9.39
C GLU A 640 27.96 -18.77 8.52
N PHE A 641 26.63 -18.78 8.60
CA PHE A 641 25.76 -17.85 7.88
C PHE A 641 26.06 -16.37 8.18
N LEU A 642 26.29 -15.99 9.44
CA LEU A 642 26.62 -14.63 9.84
C LEU A 642 28.02 -14.20 9.37
N VAL A 643 28.99 -15.14 9.31
CA VAL A 643 30.30 -14.90 8.70
C VAL A 643 30.18 -14.71 7.18
N SER A 644 29.37 -15.52 6.49
CA SER A 644 29.07 -15.32 5.06
C SER A 644 28.38 -13.97 4.81
N CYS A 645 27.43 -13.55 5.66
CA CYS A 645 26.82 -12.22 5.61
C CYS A 645 27.87 -11.10 5.74
N ARG A 646 28.77 -11.22 6.73
CA ARG A 646 29.84 -10.25 6.99
C ARG A 646 30.78 -10.09 5.81
N ALA A 647 31.22 -11.21 5.23
CA ALA A 647 32.12 -11.24 4.09
C ALA A 647 31.46 -10.71 2.79
N ALA A 648 30.14 -10.87 2.65
CA ALA A 648 29.39 -10.42 1.49
C ALA A 648 29.07 -8.91 1.48
N MET A 649 28.88 -8.29 2.65
CA MET A 649 28.24 -6.96 2.77
C MET A 649 29.04 -5.98 3.65
N MET A 650 30.35 -5.90 3.43
CA MET A 650 31.29 -5.19 4.31
C MET A 650 31.20 -3.65 4.27
N ASN A 651 30.61 -3.05 3.23
CA ASN A 651 30.76 -1.62 2.97
C ASN A 651 29.78 -0.71 3.75
N VAL A 652 28.75 -1.29 4.38
CA VAL A 652 27.62 -0.57 4.99
C VAL A 652 27.57 -0.81 6.50
N ASP A 653 27.88 0.23 7.26
CA ASP A 653 27.95 0.25 8.73
C ASP A 653 26.66 -0.30 9.40
N GLU A 654 25.48 0.04 8.88
CA GLU A 654 24.17 -0.44 9.38
C GLU A 654 24.02 -1.96 9.29
N ILE A 655 24.56 -2.58 8.24
CA ILE A 655 24.52 -4.03 8.04
C ILE A 655 25.53 -4.71 8.96
N GLN A 656 26.74 -4.15 9.10
CA GLN A 656 27.75 -4.67 10.03
C GLN A 656 27.27 -4.59 11.49
N LYS A 657 26.70 -3.46 11.91
CA LYS A 657 26.08 -3.26 13.22
C LYS A 657 24.96 -4.28 13.49
N TYR A 658 24.11 -4.57 12.51
CA TYR A 658 23.09 -5.61 12.61
C TYR A 658 23.69 -7.02 12.79
N ILE A 659 24.73 -7.36 12.02
CA ILE A 659 25.43 -8.65 12.15
C ILE A 659 26.06 -8.80 13.54
N VAL A 660 26.71 -7.75 14.07
CA VAL A 660 27.24 -7.72 15.45
C VAL A 660 26.13 -7.93 16.48
N ILE A 661 24.97 -7.28 16.33
CA ILE A 661 23.83 -7.49 17.24
C ILE A 661 23.30 -8.94 17.15
N ARG A 662 23.24 -9.54 15.94
CA ARG A 662 22.85 -10.96 15.77
C ARG A 662 23.87 -11.92 16.42
N LEU A 663 25.17 -11.65 16.29
CA LEU A 663 26.25 -12.43 16.93
C LEU A 663 26.25 -12.32 18.46
N LEU A 664 26.06 -11.12 19.02
CA LEU A 664 25.87 -10.90 20.46
C LEU A 664 24.66 -11.71 20.97
N SER A 665 23.55 -11.68 20.23
CA SER A 665 22.33 -12.42 20.58
C SER A 665 22.54 -13.93 20.56
N LEU A 666 23.24 -14.47 19.55
CA LEU A 666 23.63 -15.87 19.45
C LEU A 666 24.50 -16.29 20.66
N THR A 667 25.53 -15.51 20.95
CA THR A 667 26.49 -15.77 22.04
C THR A 667 25.78 -15.84 23.39
N LEU A 668 24.91 -14.86 23.70
CA LEU A 668 24.08 -14.85 24.90
C LEU A 668 23.13 -16.05 24.99
N ASN A 669 22.52 -16.45 23.87
CA ASN A 669 21.61 -17.60 23.85
C ASN A 669 22.33 -18.93 24.11
N VAL A 670 23.52 -19.15 23.52
CA VAL A 670 24.32 -20.35 23.78
C VAL A 670 24.83 -20.38 25.23
N THR A 671 25.29 -19.26 25.75
CA THR A 671 25.70 -19.09 27.16
C THR A 671 24.58 -19.45 28.14
N ARG A 672 23.32 -19.08 27.84
CA ARG A 672 22.15 -19.34 28.70
C ARG A 672 21.57 -20.76 28.59
N ARG A 673 21.62 -21.39 27.40
CA ARG A 673 20.92 -22.67 27.14
C ARG A 673 21.69 -23.93 27.52
N SER A 674 23.02 -23.86 27.61
CA SER A 674 23.89 -25.04 27.71
C SER A 674 24.51 -25.19 29.10
N ARG A 675 24.78 -26.43 29.53
CA ARG A 675 25.75 -26.68 30.61
C ARG A 675 27.17 -26.38 30.10
N PHE A 676 28.08 -26.02 30.99
CA PHE A 676 29.48 -25.78 30.61
C PHE A 676 30.13 -27.03 30.02
N SER A 677 30.86 -26.85 28.91
CA SER A 677 31.64 -27.88 28.24
C SER A 677 32.79 -27.24 27.44
N THR A 678 33.84 -28.00 27.16
CA THR A 678 34.99 -27.52 26.37
C THR A 678 34.61 -27.13 24.95
N ALA A 679 33.73 -27.89 24.30
CA ALA A 679 33.18 -27.57 22.98
C ALA A 679 32.37 -26.26 22.99
N ARG A 680 31.52 -26.05 24.01
CA ARG A 680 30.81 -24.77 24.22
C ARG A 680 31.78 -23.60 24.38
N ALA A 681 32.84 -23.76 25.19
CA ALA A 681 33.85 -22.72 25.38
C ALA A 681 34.57 -22.35 24.06
N ALA A 682 35.00 -23.34 23.28
CA ALA A 682 35.60 -23.13 21.96
C ALA A 682 34.64 -22.46 20.95
N PHE A 683 33.36 -22.82 20.97
CA PHE A 683 32.34 -22.15 20.15
C PHE A 683 32.12 -20.70 20.59
N LEU A 684 32.01 -20.42 21.89
CA LEU A 684 31.88 -19.06 22.42
C LEU A 684 33.12 -18.22 22.06
N HIS A 685 34.33 -18.76 22.19
CA HIS A 685 35.56 -18.11 21.71
C HIS A 685 35.48 -17.78 20.21
N SER A 686 34.90 -18.67 19.40
CA SER A 686 34.74 -18.47 17.96
C SER A 686 33.72 -17.37 17.63
N CYS A 687 32.60 -17.27 18.36
CA CYS A 687 31.66 -16.16 18.23
C CYS A 687 32.28 -14.82 18.67
N VAL A 688 33.01 -14.82 19.79
CA VAL A 688 33.59 -13.61 20.38
C VAL A 688 34.78 -13.09 19.55
N ALA A 689 35.61 -13.98 18.99
CA ALA A 689 36.62 -13.62 17.99
C ALA A 689 35.97 -12.99 16.74
N ASN A 690 34.82 -13.51 16.29
CA ASN A 690 34.08 -12.92 15.18
C ASN A 690 33.53 -11.51 15.50
N LEU A 691 33.07 -11.26 16.73
CA LEU A 691 32.71 -9.90 17.17
C LEU A 691 33.92 -8.96 17.09
N PHE A 692 35.07 -9.38 17.63
CA PHE A 692 36.30 -8.58 17.68
C PHE A 692 36.84 -8.19 16.29
N ILE A 693 36.78 -9.08 15.29
CA ILE A 693 37.18 -8.73 13.90
C ILE A 693 36.10 -7.97 13.12
N THR A 694 34.87 -7.88 13.61
CA THR A 694 33.77 -7.20 12.90
C THR A 694 33.65 -5.74 13.29
N ILE A 695 33.70 -5.42 14.58
CA ILE A 695 33.47 -4.05 15.08
C ILE A 695 34.44 -3.01 14.47
N PRO A 696 35.74 -3.29 14.25
CA PRO A 696 36.66 -2.36 13.58
C PRO A 696 36.28 -1.98 12.13
N SER A 697 35.37 -2.71 11.47
CA SER A 697 34.87 -2.34 10.13
C SER A 697 33.88 -1.18 10.14
N ILE A 698 33.29 -0.87 11.29
CA ILE A 698 32.33 0.23 11.46
C ILE A 698 33.11 1.55 11.61
N ARG A 699 32.78 2.55 10.80
CA ARG A 699 33.53 3.81 10.66
C ARG A 699 33.34 4.71 11.87
N ASN A 700 32.12 4.77 12.41
CA ASN A 700 31.75 5.65 13.52
C ASN A 700 32.29 5.13 14.88
N PRO A 701 33.25 5.84 15.54
CA PRO A 701 33.83 5.37 16.81
C PRO A 701 32.82 5.32 17.96
N ALA A 702 31.81 6.20 17.98
CA ALA A 702 30.80 6.22 19.04
C ALA A 702 29.91 4.96 19.04
N GLU A 703 29.70 4.36 17.86
CA GLU A 703 29.02 3.06 17.74
C GLU A 703 29.99 1.90 17.99
N ARG A 704 31.27 1.99 17.59
CA ARG A 704 32.29 0.98 17.97
C ARG A 704 32.43 0.85 19.49
N ILE A 705 32.57 1.96 20.23
CA ILE A 705 32.62 1.97 21.71
C ILE A 705 31.40 1.24 22.29
N LYS A 706 30.20 1.58 21.81
CA LYS A 706 28.96 0.96 22.30
C LYS A 706 28.93 -0.55 22.06
N LEU A 707 29.35 -1.00 20.88
CA LEU A 707 29.40 -2.42 20.51
C LEU A 707 30.54 -3.18 21.21
N ASN A 708 31.69 -2.54 21.45
CA ASN A 708 32.81 -3.09 22.22
C ASN A 708 32.42 -3.27 23.69
N VAL A 709 31.77 -2.28 24.31
CA VAL A 709 31.23 -2.40 25.68
C VAL A 709 30.20 -3.52 25.78
N GLN A 710 29.27 -3.63 24.83
CA GLN A 710 28.30 -4.73 24.79
C GLN A 710 28.99 -6.08 24.59
N SER A 711 30.04 -6.16 23.76
CA SER A 711 30.84 -7.38 23.55
C SER A 711 31.63 -7.77 24.78
N GLY A 712 32.17 -6.82 25.55
CA GLY A 712 32.81 -7.06 26.85
C GLY A 712 31.81 -7.58 27.89
N GLN A 713 30.61 -7.01 27.98
CA GLN A 713 29.54 -7.50 28.85
C GLN A 713 29.13 -8.95 28.50
N VAL A 714 29.03 -9.27 27.21
CA VAL A 714 28.77 -10.66 26.76
C VAL A 714 29.97 -11.57 27.02
N SER A 715 31.20 -11.10 26.87
CA SER A 715 32.43 -11.86 27.14
C SER A 715 32.55 -12.23 28.62
N LEU A 716 32.20 -11.32 29.54
CA LEU A 716 32.07 -11.61 30.97
C LEU A 716 31.03 -12.70 31.23
N ALA A 717 29.82 -12.56 30.68
CA ALA A 717 28.75 -13.54 30.85
C ALA A 717 29.07 -14.92 30.22
N ALA A 718 29.96 -14.95 29.22
CA ALA A 718 30.41 -16.15 28.53
C ALA A 718 31.70 -16.75 29.11
N GLU A 719 32.31 -16.12 30.13
CA GLU A 719 33.60 -16.48 30.76
C GLU A 719 34.81 -16.44 29.81
N THR A 720 34.73 -15.66 28.72
CA THR A 720 35.77 -15.58 27.68
C THR A 720 36.77 -14.44 27.93
N PHE A 721 37.42 -14.45 29.08
CA PHE A 721 38.23 -13.33 29.61
C PHE A 721 39.38 -12.86 28.69
N VAL A 722 39.97 -13.74 27.89
CA VAL A 722 41.05 -13.38 26.94
C VAL A 722 40.62 -12.28 25.97
N PHE A 723 39.37 -12.33 25.48
CA PHE A 723 38.84 -11.31 24.58
C PHE A 723 38.32 -10.06 25.32
N LEU A 724 38.01 -10.17 26.62
CA LEU A 724 37.54 -9.03 27.42
C LEU A 724 38.60 -7.93 27.48
N GLU A 725 39.85 -8.27 27.80
CA GLU A 725 40.96 -7.28 27.80
C GLU A 725 41.10 -6.63 26.41
N SER A 726 41.01 -7.41 25.32
CA SER A 726 41.07 -6.88 23.96
C SER A 726 39.94 -5.90 23.64
N PHE A 727 38.68 -6.18 24.02
CA PHE A 727 37.58 -5.21 23.85
C PHE A 727 37.75 -3.96 24.71
N LEU A 728 38.30 -4.11 25.92
CA LEU A 728 38.53 -2.99 26.82
C LEU A 728 39.62 -2.05 26.27
N GLU A 729 40.76 -2.59 25.81
CA GLU A 729 41.82 -1.80 25.17
C GLU A 729 41.35 -1.16 23.85
N ALA A 730 40.61 -1.90 23.02
CA ALA A 730 40.00 -1.35 21.80
C ALA A 730 39.00 -0.22 22.11
N THR A 731 38.26 -0.32 23.22
CA THR A 731 37.35 0.75 23.67
C THR A 731 38.12 2.00 24.09
N VAL A 732 39.23 1.87 24.83
CA VAL A 732 40.08 3.02 25.20
C VAL A 732 40.66 3.69 23.96
N TYR A 733 41.14 2.91 22.98
CA TYR A 733 41.61 3.44 21.70
C TYR A 733 40.50 4.18 20.94
N ASP A 734 39.29 3.63 20.85
CA ASP A 734 38.17 4.33 20.21
C ASP A 734 37.82 5.64 20.92
N PHE A 735 37.92 5.71 22.26
CA PHE A 735 37.76 6.96 23.02
C PHE A 735 38.84 8.00 22.67
N GLU A 736 40.08 7.62 22.34
CA GLU A 736 41.11 8.55 21.84
C GLU A 736 40.74 9.12 20.45
N THR A 737 39.99 8.37 19.63
CA THR A 737 39.55 8.82 18.29
C THR A 737 38.27 9.69 18.29
N LEU A 738 37.60 9.86 19.43
CA LEU A 738 36.42 10.72 19.52
C LEU A 738 36.79 12.21 19.39
N THR A 739 35.95 12.97 18.67
CA THR A 739 36.03 14.43 18.56
C THR A 739 34.89 15.16 19.27
N ASN A 740 33.76 14.47 19.54
CA ASN A 740 32.56 15.06 20.12
C ASN A 740 32.51 14.85 21.65
N PRO A 741 32.57 15.90 22.48
CA PRO A 741 32.51 15.76 23.94
C PRO A 741 31.15 15.26 24.46
N THR A 742 30.04 15.46 23.72
CA THR A 742 28.72 14.94 24.12
C THR A 742 28.62 13.43 23.99
N ASP A 743 29.24 12.82 22.97
CA ASP A 743 29.34 11.36 22.87
C ASP A 743 30.30 10.78 23.92
N PHE A 744 31.40 11.47 24.21
CA PHE A 744 32.31 11.08 25.28
C PHE A 744 31.58 11.02 26.64
N GLU A 745 30.84 12.08 27.00
CA GLU A 745 30.03 12.12 28.23
C GLU A 745 28.98 11.00 28.27
N ARG A 746 28.29 10.77 27.14
CA ARG A 746 27.22 9.78 27.00
C ARG A 746 27.71 8.33 27.11
N LEU A 747 28.91 8.03 26.61
CA LEU A 747 29.44 6.67 26.54
C LEU A 747 30.26 6.28 27.79
N SER A 748 30.91 7.24 28.45
CA SER A 748 31.76 6.99 29.62
C SER A 748 31.10 6.12 30.72
N PRO A 749 29.83 6.33 31.13
CA PRO A 749 29.20 5.54 32.19
C PRO A 749 29.01 4.05 31.83
N PHE A 750 28.83 3.73 30.55
CA PHE A 750 28.67 2.34 30.10
C PHE A 750 30.01 1.60 30.11
N PHE A 751 31.10 2.27 29.74
CA PHE A 751 32.44 1.71 29.83
C PHE A 751 32.92 1.57 31.28
N LEU A 752 32.68 2.59 32.12
CA LEU A 752 33.01 2.54 33.54
C LEU A 752 32.24 1.45 34.29
N SER A 753 30.96 1.21 33.97
CA SER A 753 30.20 0.11 34.59
C SER A 753 30.72 -1.27 34.20
N LEU A 754 31.19 -1.45 32.95
CA LEU A 754 31.91 -2.65 32.55
C LEU A 754 33.25 -2.80 33.31
N LEU A 755 34.04 -1.74 33.46
CA LEU A 755 35.30 -1.78 34.22
C LEU A 755 35.12 -2.12 35.71
N ILE A 756 34.01 -1.70 36.33
CA ILE A 756 33.69 -2.08 37.72
C ILE A 756 33.47 -3.60 37.85
N SER A 757 32.92 -4.26 36.82
CA SER A 757 32.65 -5.71 36.80
C SER A 757 33.76 -6.56 36.18
N ALA A 758 34.68 -5.97 35.41
CA ALA A 758 35.79 -6.68 34.79
C ALA A 758 36.90 -7.00 35.81
N PRO A 759 37.45 -8.23 35.83
CA PRO A 759 38.67 -8.53 36.58
C PRO A 759 39.90 -7.89 35.91
N ASP A 760 40.93 -7.60 36.70
CA ASP A 760 42.26 -7.21 36.20
C ASP A 760 43.12 -8.45 35.97
N SER A 761 43.96 -8.45 34.94
CA SER A 761 44.83 -9.57 34.54
C SER A 761 46.20 -9.55 35.24
N GLU A 762 46.62 -10.70 35.79
CA GLU A 762 47.87 -10.82 36.59
C GLU A 762 49.16 -10.52 35.79
N ASP A 763 49.16 -10.73 34.47
CA ASP A 763 50.30 -10.45 33.59
C ASP A 763 50.57 -8.95 33.38
N THR A 764 49.70 -8.06 33.86
CA THR A 764 49.84 -6.61 33.63
C THR A 764 50.70 -5.89 34.68
N ILE A 765 51.46 -4.89 34.23
CA ILE A 765 52.40 -4.13 35.06
C ILE A 765 51.63 -3.12 35.95
N GLY A 766 50.98 -3.65 36.98
CA GLY A 766 50.25 -2.90 38.00
C GLY A 766 48.73 -2.89 37.80
N PRO A 767 47.95 -2.88 38.90
CA PRO A 767 46.50 -2.98 38.85
C PRO A 767 45.82 -1.74 38.25
N MET A 768 44.59 -1.90 37.79
CA MET A 768 43.78 -0.86 37.14
C MET A 768 44.42 -0.20 35.89
N LYS A 769 45.36 -0.88 35.21
CA LYS A 769 45.99 -0.48 33.93
C LYS A 769 45.01 0.22 32.97
N ILE A 770 43.94 -0.47 32.60
CA ILE A 770 42.96 -0.01 31.59
C ILE A 770 42.20 1.23 32.06
N PHE A 771 41.84 1.31 33.34
CA PHE A 771 41.19 2.48 33.93
C PHE A 771 42.13 3.70 33.91
N ARG A 772 43.42 3.50 34.18
CA ARG A 772 44.45 4.55 34.07
C ARG A 772 44.62 5.01 32.63
N SER A 773 44.67 4.10 31.65
CA SER A 773 44.69 4.45 30.24
C SER A 773 43.49 5.30 29.85
N PHE A 774 42.27 4.94 30.28
CA PHE A 774 41.08 5.77 30.06
C PHE A 774 41.15 7.15 30.74
N LEU A 775 41.66 7.23 31.96
CA LEU A 775 41.87 8.50 32.67
C LEU A 775 42.90 9.38 31.95
N GLU A 776 43.94 8.80 31.36
CA GLU A 776 44.84 9.50 30.44
C GLU A 776 44.12 10.01 29.19
N VAL A 777 43.19 9.26 28.59
CA VAL A 777 42.37 9.78 27.46
C VAL A 777 41.57 11.00 27.89
N VAL A 778 40.90 10.96 29.05
CA VAL A 778 40.12 12.09 29.61
C VAL A 778 41.01 13.33 29.85
N LYS A 779 42.30 13.13 30.18
CA LYS A 779 43.31 14.20 30.26
C LYS A 779 43.71 14.74 28.88
N LYS A 780 44.06 13.86 27.94
CA LYS A 780 44.59 14.19 26.60
C LYS A 780 43.54 14.79 25.65
N PHE A 781 42.26 14.45 25.82
CA PHE A 781 41.17 14.91 24.98
C PHE A 781 41.10 16.45 24.92
N SER A 782 40.94 17.00 23.72
CA SER A 782 40.94 18.45 23.47
C SER A 782 39.59 19.09 23.78
N TRP A 783 39.26 19.20 25.07
CA TRP A 783 38.02 19.83 25.55
C TRP A 783 37.88 21.28 25.04
N PRO A 784 36.77 21.63 24.37
CA PRO A 784 36.48 23.02 23.99
C PRO A 784 36.48 23.95 25.21
N LYS A 785 36.91 25.21 25.03
CA LYS A 785 36.89 26.24 26.09
C LYS A 785 35.49 26.85 26.25
N THR A 786 34.52 26.01 26.61
CA THR A 786 33.14 26.42 26.90
C THR A 786 32.70 25.88 28.26
N ASN A 787 31.89 26.65 29.00
CA ASN A 787 31.34 26.22 30.30
C ASN A 787 30.54 24.90 30.19
N THR A 788 30.04 24.56 29.00
CA THR A 788 29.44 23.25 28.71
C THR A 788 30.47 22.13 28.71
N ALA A 789 31.55 22.22 27.94
CA ALA A 789 32.57 21.17 27.86
C ALA A 789 33.34 20.99 29.19
N GLU A 790 33.58 22.07 29.94
CA GLU A 790 34.12 21.99 31.31
C GLU A 790 33.21 21.17 32.24
N ARG A 791 31.90 21.42 32.20
CA ARG A 791 30.89 20.66 32.96
C ARG A 791 30.88 19.19 32.57
N GLN A 792 31.01 18.88 31.27
CA GLN A 792 31.05 17.50 30.77
C GLN A 792 32.29 16.75 31.27
N LYS A 793 33.47 17.37 31.19
CA LYS A 793 34.71 16.81 31.76
C LYS A 793 34.58 16.54 33.25
N ALA A 794 34.05 17.50 34.01
CA ALA A 794 33.85 17.34 35.45
C ALA A 794 32.90 16.18 35.78
N LYS A 795 31.80 16.01 35.03
CA LYS A 795 30.86 14.90 35.21
C LYS A 795 31.49 13.53 34.87
N ILE A 796 32.32 13.46 33.83
CA ILE A 796 33.10 12.23 33.52
C ILE A 796 34.06 11.91 34.68
N LEU A 797 34.76 12.91 35.22
CA LEU A 797 35.64 12.73 36.38
C LEU A 797 34.87 12.29 37.64
N LEU A 798 33.65 12.79 37.88
CA LEU A 798 32.77 12.31 38.96
C LEU A 798 32.36 10.84 38.75
N ASN A 799 32.05 10.42 37.52
CA ASN A 799 31.80 9.01 37.21
C ASN A 799 33.05 8.14 37.44
N CYS A 800 34.25 8.64 37.11
CA CYS A 800 35.52 7.94 37.38
C CYS A 800 35.76 7.80 38.89
N LEU A 801 35.51 8.86 39.67
CA LEU A 801 35.58 8.83 41.14
C LEU A 801 34.63 7.76 41.71
N GLN A 802 33.37 7.75 41.26
CA GLN A 802 32.37 6.78 41.69
C GLN A 802 32.79 5.34 41.34
N ALA A 803 33.40 5.12 40.17
CA ALA A 803 33.93 3.82 39.75
C ALA A 803 35.12 3.36 40.60
N SER A 804 36.06 4.26 40.95
CA SER A 804 37.17 3.97 41.86
C SER A 804 36.68 3.58 43.25
N LEU A 805 35.71 4.32 43.81
CA LEU A 805 35.10 4.01 45.11
C LEU A 805 34.33 2.68 45.09
N PHE A 806 33.61 2.35 44.01
CA PHE A 806 33.02 1.02 43.83
C PHE A 806 34.08 -0.08 43.73
N ARG A 807 35.17 0.11 42.97
CA ARG A 807 36.29 -0.85 42.89
C ARG A 807 36.94 -1.08 44.26
N ARG A 808 37.08 -0.05 45.11
CA ARG A 808 37.53 -0.19 46.53
C ARG A 808 36.61 -1.12 47.31
N ARG A 809 35.34 -0.74 47.40
CA ARG A 809 34.33 -1.40 48.22
C ARG A 809 33.97 -2.81 47.76
N LEU A 810 34.09 -3.08 46.46
CA LEU A 810 34.00 -4.44 45.91
C LEU A 810 35.21 -5.27 46.34
N TYR A 811 36.43 -4.79 46.15
CA TYR A 811 37.65 -5.53 46.45
C TYR A 811 37.78 -5.91 47.93
N GLU A 812 37.30 -5.05 48.84
CA GLU A 812 37.19 -5.33 50.28
C GLU A 812 36.16 -6.44 50.62
N ARG A 813 35.17 -6.69 49.75
CA ARG A 813 34.07 -7.63 49.96
C ARG A 813 34.18 -8.93 49.14
N THR A 814 34.76 -8.90 47.95
CA THR A 814 34.85 -10.05 47.04
C THR A 814 36.02 -10.97 47.37
N ILE A 815 35.93 -11.67 48.49
CA ILE A 815 36.60 -12.96 48.64
C ILE A 815 35.80 -13.99 47.83
N VAL A 816 36.13 -14.17 46.56
CA VAL A 816 35.50 -15.17 45.68
C VAL A 816 36.46 -16.35 45.48
N ALA A 817 35.90 -17.57 45.45
CA ALA A 817 36.67 -18.80 45.61
C ALA A 817 37.12 -19.42 44.28
N ASN A 818 38.31 -20.05 44.31
CA ASN A 818 38.76 -21.00 43.29
C ASN A 818 37.69 -22.10 43.10
N SER A 819 37.21 -22.34 41.88
CA SER A 819 36.49 -23.60 41.54
C SER A 819 36.27 -23.89 40.04
N TRP A 820 36.73 -23.04 39.10
CA TRP A 820 36.55 -23.28 37.65
C TRP A 820 37.89 -23.32 36.90
N SER A 821 37.96 -24.19 35.90
CA SER A 821 39.21 -24.87 35.51
C SER A 821 39.87 -24.32 34.24
N SER A 822 40.68 -23.27 34.40
CA SER A 822 41.73 -22.93 33.43
C SER A 822 42.95 -22.32 34.15
N ASP A 823 44.10 -22.97 34.05
CA ASP A 823 45.35 -22.56 34.74
C ASP A 823 46.00 -21.26 34.20
N GLN A 824 45.26 -20.49 33.39
CA GLN A 824 45.73 -19.26 32.74
C GLN A 824 45.31 -17.98 33.47
N PHE A 825 44.32 -18.04 34.37
CA PHE A 825 43.94 -16.90 35.21
C PHE A 825 43.79 -17.36 36.67
N LYS A 826 44.85 -17.19 37.45
CA LYS A 826 44.68 -17.07 38.90
C LYS A 826 44.08 -15.70 39.20
N TRP A 827 43.34 -15.65 40.29
CA TRP A 827 42.73 -14.42 40.80
C TRP A 827 43.66 -13.87 41.86
N ILE A 828 43.89 -12.55 41.79
CA ILE A 828 44.87 -11.77 42.57
C ILE A 828 45.28 -12.45 43.87
N ASP A 829 46.57 -12.76 43.96
CA ASP A 829 47.20 -13.44 45.09
C ASP A 829 46.61 -13.02 46.45
N ARG A 830 46.28 -14.02 47.28
CA ARG A 830 45.60 -13.83 48.57
C ARG A 830 46.47 -13.11 49.61
N SER A 831 47.75 -12.82 49.31
CA SER A 831 48.65 -12.10 50.20
C SER A 831 48.13 -10.69 50.50
N GLN A 832 48.31 -10.28 51.76
CA GLN A 832 47.88 -8.97 52.23
C GLN A 832 48.60 -7.83 51.48
N SER A 833 49.86 -8.04 51.09
CA SER A 833 50.65 -7.05 50.33
C SER A 833 50.10 -6.78 48.93
N ALA A 834 49.50 -7.77 48.26
CA ALA A 834 48.82 -7.55 46.98
C ALA A 834 47.58 -6.65 47.17
N LYS A 835 46.84 -6.84 48.27
CA LYS A 835 45.69 -6.00 48.63
C LYS A 835 46.06 -4.56 48.98
N GLU A 836 47.11 -4.38 49.77
CA GLU A 836 47.61 -3.07 50.17
C GLU A 836 48.06 -2.25 48.95
N LYS A 837 48.85 -2.86 48.04
CA LYS A 837 49.25 -2.22 46.77
C LYS A 837 48.08 -1.90 45.85
N TYR A 838 47.04 -2.74 45.84
CA TYR A 838 45.83 -2.49 45.04
C TYR A 838 45.01 -1.31 45.61
N ALA A 839 44.86 -1.24 46.93
CA ALA A 839 44.21 -0.11 47.61
C ALA A 839 44.99 1.20 47.44
N GLU A 840 46.31 1.18 47.62
CA GLU A 840 47.22 2.30 47.34
C GLU A 840 47.05 2.83 45.90
N LYS A 841 46.88 1.93 44.92
CA LYS A 841 46.63 2.32 43.52
C LYS A 841 45.26 2.94 43.28
N ILE A 842 44.25 2.56 44.05
CA ILE A 842 42.94 3.23 44.04
C ILE A 842 43.06 4.63 44.67
N ASP A 843 43.77 4.77 45.80
CA ASP A 843 43.94 6.06 46.47
C ASP A 843 44.79 7.05 45.63
N GLU A 844 45.83 6.58 44.92
CA GLU A 844 46.51 7.36 43.87
C GLU A 844 45.50 7.87 42.82
N ASN A 845 44.68 6.98 42.25
CA ASN A 845 43.69 7.33 41.23
C ASN A 845 42.65 8.34 41.76
N ILE A 846 42.21 8.19 43.02
CA ILE A 846 41.25 9.10 43.65
C ILE A 846 41.86 10.48 43.83
N ALA A 847 43.09 10.59 44.34
CA ALA A 847 43.78 11.88 44.47
C ALA A 847 43.94 12.58 43.11
N GLU A 848 44.37 11.83 42.09
CA GLU A 848 44.53 12.31 40.71
C GLU A 848 43.22 12.81 40.07
N ILE A 849 42.07 12.23 40.43
CA ILE A 849 40.74 12.70 40.00
C ILE A 849 40.32 13.95 40.79
N VAL A 850 40.57 13.97 42.10
CA VAL A 850 40.26 15.11 42.98
C VAL A 850 41.00 16.37 42.55
N ASP A 851 42.30 16.28 42.25
CA ASP A 851 43.10 17.42 41.79
C ASP A 851 42.63 17.99 40.45
N GLN A 852 42.06 17.17 39.57
CA GLN A 852 41.46 17.62 38.31
C GLN A 852 40.06 18.22 38.49
N LEU A 853 39.29 17.78 39.48
CA LEU A 853 37.99 18.36 39.83
C LEU A 853 38.12 19.68 40.60
N LEU A 854 39.17 19.82 41.41
CA LEU A 854 39.43 20.98 42.27
C LEU A 854 39.37 22.34 41.55
N PRO A 855 40.00 22.57 40.38
CA PRO A 855 39.90 23.85 39.67
C PRO A 855 38.49 24.10 39.11
N VAL A 856 37.82 23.09 38.56
CA VAL A 856 36.48 23.24 37.93
C VAL A 856 35.37 23.47 38.96
N LEU A 857 35.58 23.03 40.22
CA LEU A 857 34.68 23.34 41.35
C LEU A 857 35.06 24.65 42.07
N LYS A 858 36.16 25.29 41.68
CA LYS A 858 36.63 26.59 42.23
C LYS A 858 36.35 27.78 41.32
N SER A 859 36.22 27.60 39.99
CA SER A 859 35.81 28.66 39.06
C SER A 859 34.45 29.26 39.41
N GLU A 860 34.37 30.59 39.53
CA GLU A 860 33.13 31.28 39.91
C GLU A 860 32.11 31.38 38.76
N SER A 861 32.58 31.28 37.51
CA SER A 861 31.77 31.43 36.28
C SER A 861 31.15 30.12 35.75
N SER A 862 31.64 28.95 36.15
CA SER A 862 31.18 27.63 35.67
C SER A 862 30.70 26.67 36.78
N MET A 863 30.52 27.19 38.01
CA MET A 863 30.05 26.43 39.17
C MET A 863 28.57 26.00 39.04
N ASN A 864 28.34 24.92 38.29
CA ASN A 864 27.04 24.27 38.19
C ASN A 864 26.74 23.61 39.56
N PRO A 865 25.72 24.06 40.32
CA PRO A 865 25.45 23.53 41.65
C PRO A 865 24.98 22.06 41.62
N GLU A 866 24.62 21.57 40.44
CA GLU A 866 24.29 20.18 40.15
C GLU A 866 25.52 19.26 40.26
N LEU A 867 26.71 19.67 39.78
CA LEU A 867 27.95 18.90 39.96
C LEU A 867 28.36 18.83 41.44
N GLY A 868 28.21 19.95 42.16
CA GLY A 868 28.45 20.01 43.60
C GLY A 868 27.47 19.14 44.41
N LEU A 869 26.27 18.89 43.87
CA LEU A 869 25.29 17.96 44.45
C LEU A 869 25.58 16.51 44.07
N GLU A 870 25.93 16.21 42.82
CA GLU A 870 26.35 14.86 42.37
C GLU A 870 27.54 14.36 43.21
N LEU A 871 28.53 15.22 43.50
CA LEU A 871 29.63 14.90 44.43
C LEU A 871 29.14 14.59 45.86
N LEU A 872 28.15 15.34 46.37
CA LEU A 872 27.57 15.09 47.71
C LEU A 872 26.74 13.79 47.75
N GLU A 873 26.05 13.45 46.67
CA GLU A 873 25.29 12.20 46.52
C GLU A 873 26.22 10.98 46.37
N ILE A 874 27.40 11.13 45.72
CA ILE A 874 28.47 10.11 45.74
C ILE A 874 28.99 9.93 47.17
N VAL A 875 29.40 11.00 47.85
CA VAL A 875 29.96 10.95 49.21
C VAL A 875 28.97 10.35 50.22
N ALA A 876 27.68 10.65 50.08
CA ALA A 876 26.62 10.06 50.89
C ALA A 876 26.56 8.52 50.80
N ARG A 877 26.82 7.94 49.61
CA ARG A 877 26.67 6.50 49.33
C ARG A 877 27.87 5.63 49.77
N PHE A 878 29.06 6.22 49.89
CA PHE A 878 30.27 5.54 50.35
C PHE A 878 30.62 5.84 51.81
N GLY A 879 30.15 6.97 52.36
CA GLY A 879 30.45 7.38 53.73
C GLY A 879 31.85 7.99 53.87
N THR A 880 32.04 8.81 54.90
CA THR A 880 33.26 9.65 55.03
C THR A 880 34.52 8.90 55.51
N GLU A 881 34.40 7.61 55.84
CA GLU A 881 35.50 6.79 56.38
C GLU A 881 36.27 6.04 55.27
N GLU A 882 35.61 5.69 54.15
CA GLU A 882 36.22 4.97 53.01
C GLU A 882 37.07 5.89 52.08
N MET A 883 37.31 7.16 52.45
CA MET A 883 37.68 8.22 51.48
C MET A 883 38.84 9.16 51.89
N VAL A 884 39.71 9.44 50.91
CA VAL A 884 40.94 10.26 51.03
C VAL A 884 40.67 11.67 51.55
N GLU A 885 41.56 12.20 52.40
CA GLU A 885 41.41 13.51 53.07
C GLU A 885 41.11 14.66 52.10
N SER A 886 41.78 14.70 50.95
CA SER A 886 41.59 15.68 49.87
C SER A 886 40.16 15.74 49.36
N LEU A 887 39.50 14.58 49.21
CA LEU A 887 38.08 14.51 48.84
C LEU A 887 37.19 15.06 49.96
N THR A 888 37.52 14.81 51.23
CA THR A 888 36.73 15.36 52.35
C THR A 888 36.78 16.90 52.37
N LEU A 889 37.91 17.50 52.01
CA LEU A 889 38.08 18.95 51.89
C LEU A 889 37.25 19.51 50.74
N LEU A 890 37.34 18.91 49.54
CA LEU A 890 36.52 19.27 48.37
C LEU A 890 35.02 19.18 48.68
N THR A 891 34.60 18.15 49.41
CA THR A 891 33.21 17.97 49.85
C THR A 891 32.77 19.06 50.82
N LYS A 892 33.60 19.41 51.81
CA LYS A 892 33.34 20.48 52.79
C LYS A 892 33.20 21.85 52.11
N GLU A 893 33.98 22.13 51.07
CA GLU A 893 33.82 23.34 50.24
C GLU A 893 32.52 23.33 49.43
N SER A 894 32.24 22.24 48.69
CA SER A 894 31.03 22.07 47.88
C SER A 894 29.74 22.19 48.71
N TYR A 895 29.71 21.57 49.89
CA TYR A 895 28.59 21.68 50.83
C TYR A 895 28.33 23.12 51.31
N LYS A 896 29.40 23.87 51.64
CA LYS A 896 29.29 25.29 52.05
C LYS A 896 28.71 26.17 50.93
N LYS A 897 29.00 25.86 49.67
CA LYS A 897 28.43 26.55 48.49
C LYS A 897 26.98 26.12 48.24
N CYS A 898 26.72 24.81 48.09
CA CYS A 898 25.39 24.28 47.72
C CYS A 898 24.30 24.54 48.77
N LYS A 899 24.65 24.62 50.06
CA LYS A 899 23.71 25.01 51.14
C LYS A 899 23.04 26.37 50.91
N LYS A 900 23.62 27.28 50.11
CA LYS A 900 23.05 28.61 49.84
C LYS A 900 21.88 28.60 48.85
N ILE A 901 21.60 27.50 48.16
CA ILE A 901 20.57 27.43 47.10
C ILE A 901 19.33 26.69 47.62
N PRO A 902 18.14 27.33 47.72
CA PRO A 902 16.97 26.73 48.36
C PRO A 902 16.57 25.35 47.79
N ARG A 903 16.47 25.23 46.46
CA ARG A 903 16.11 23.99 45.75
C ARG A 903 17.08 22.83 46.01
N MET A 904 18.33 23.11 46.39
CA MET A 904 19.32 22.09 46.73
C MET A 904 19.26 21.68 48.21
N GLN A 905 18.72 22.51 49.12
CA GLN A 905 18.61 22.16 50.53
C GLN A 905 17.67 20.95 50.76
N GLU A 906 16.66 20.77 49.91
CA GLU A 906 15.73 19.64 49.99
C GLU A 906 16.39 18.33 49.55
N ARG A 907 17.11 18.31 48.41
CA ARG A 907 17.91 17.14 48.01
C ARG A 907 19.04 16.83 49.00
N ILE A 908 19.67 17.85 49.58
CA ILE A 908 20.68 17.67 50.65
C ILE A 908 20.06 17.10 51.95
N LYS A 909 18.77 17.32 52.22
CA LYS A 909 18.06 16.63 53.31
C LYS A 909 17.79 15.17 52.93
N ALA A 910 17.30 14.90 51.72
CA ALA A 910 17.02 13.55 51.23
C ALA A 910 18.28 12.66 51.22
N ALA A 911 19.38 13.12 50.64
CA ALA A 911 20.66 12.39 50.61
C ALA A 911 21.29 12.19 52.01
N LYS A 912 20.86 12.95 53.03
CA LYS A 912 21.23 12.75 54.44
C LYS A 912 20.31 11.79 55.19
N GLN A 913 19.18 11.43 54.61
CA GLN A 913 18.32 10.35 55.08
C GLN A 913 18.78 9.03 54.43
N GLU A 914 19.01 9.04 53.11
CA GLU A 914 19.61 7.93 52.30
C GLU A 914 21.04 7.54 52.73
N ALA A 915 21.68 8.30 53.63
CA ALA A 915 22.98 8.01 54.25
C ALA A 915 22.92 7.79 55.78
N LYS A 916 21.72 7.53 56.29
CA LYS A 916 21.42 7.15 57.68
C LYS A 916 20.66 5.84 57.78
N ASP A 917 19.84 5.57 56.76
CA ASP A 917 19.14 4.32 56.51
C ASP A 917 20.08 3.30 55.82
#